data_AF-D0LIF3-F1
#
_entry.id   AF-D0LIF3-F1
#
_cell.length_a   1.000
_cell.length_b   1.000
_cell.length_c   1.000
_cell.angle_alpha   90.00
_cell.angle_beta   90.00
_cell.angle_gamma   90.00
#
_symmetry.space_group_name_H-M   'P 1'
#
loop_
_entity.id
_entity.type
_entity.pdbx_description
1 polymer ?
#
loop_
_entity_poly.entity_id
_entity_poly.type
_entity_poly.pdbx_seq_one_letter_code
_entity_poly.pdbx_strand_id
1 'polypeptide(L)'
;MLQEAVDDFGPLSDAERLAFIRALLAQYWVGIDDEATLVRIWTSFDGRMLAVAGAHPGLWRQSLARGAKLDELAAVTDVQARFRRDVRARARDVLSRNEAYVRAEMDALGTSERGTVAPATSVIPEDEQADYLASVRERAEDLALARHAQARLAALKVGYERFSSKGGTIWWVARFKPDAPPTVAHDSEAVPAAQRAQDVRSWDEVKAHHERLQAVIAQLASASPVLYQAAAQGDDNALATMAAAPPSEARGTMAKRLSDQLSNIRTTQAELGSDLDELECTPLHEQLFAGAASASGTAWNAPGNQLIARMLIAEHARSEARTEAALATVAAAAFVIAEVASFGSATFFLAAGAGVAAGGTLAAASWEHAEDLGTAANADAGAGGVVSRAQADRAQTTAIVNSALLFLDLIPAARAVRGAATASRGARAGAREGAEQAARRAGREGAEQAGERAGREGAEQAGGESAEQVAKASRRLQPNEAANWASVARDYVGKPLDEVGPPPGYSAYKVGGRSILRRTNADDALFARLSLDEGGIIRAGAPPRVRVSNSLRKGESVGELLAQAGHSARPPYHQAHHVIPDEVVRTHPLFRLARERGVFDHDAPENIALLARSEVREPGRAPFVPEKVPGLSDNLPRHQGSHKRYTQVVVDIADKYTLLLKRSGDQLGDINHQQLKAASDAVLREAWQVLRAWEQPILR
;
A
#
# COMPACT_ATOMS: atom_id res chain seq x y z
N MET A 1 -58.03 30.04 -3.61
CA MET A 1 -58.97 29.59 -4.67
C MET A 1 -58.46 28.37 -5.45
N LEU A 2 -57.46 27.63 -4.95
CA LEU A 2 -56.96 26.35 -5.48
C LEU A 2 -57.22 25.27 -4.41
N GLN A 3 -58.48 25.19 -3.95
CA GLN A 3 -58.86 24.40 -2.77
C GLN A 3 -60.04 23.45 -3.09
N GLU A 4 -60.22 23.11 -4.37
CA GLU A 4 -60.78 21.78 -4.67
C GLU A 4 -59.64 20.79 -4.43
N ALA A 5 -59.81 19.99 -3.38
CA ALA A 5 -58.82 19.02 -2.94
C ALA A 5 -58.56 18.01 -4.06
N VAL A 6 -57.45 18.22 -4.78
CA VAL A 6 -56.88 17.17 -5.62
C VAL A 6 -56.38 16.09 -4.66
N ASP A 7 -57.22 15.10 -4.41
CA ASP A 7 -56.89 13.96 -3.55
C ASP A 7 -56.01 12.93 -4.28
N ASP A 8 -56.03 12.96 -5.61
CA ASP A 8 -55.22 12.10 -6.48
C ASP A 8 -54.28 12.92 -7.37
N PHE A 9 -52.98 12.86 -7.06
CA PHE A 9 -51.92 13.49 -7.85
C PHE A 9 -51.33 12.55 -8.94
N GLY A 10 -51.79 11.30 -9.00
CA GLY A 10 -51.36 10.28 -9.97
C GLY A 10 -51.50 10.68 -11.44
N PRO A 11 -52.59 11.35 -11.87
CA PRO A 11 -52.75 11.81 -13.25
C PRO A 11 -51.82 12.97 -13.66
N LEU A 12 -51.24 13.70 -12.69
CA LEU A 12 -50.38 14.85 -12.98
C LEU A 12 -48.99 14.41 -13.45
N SER A 13 -48.37 15.23 -14.31
CA SER A 13 -46.96 15.09 -14.68
C SER A 13 -46.02 15.39 -13.52
N ASP A 14 -44.77 14.92 -13.60
CA ASP A 14 -43.76 15.21 -12.58
C ASP A 14 -43.52 16.71 -12.38
N ALA A 15 -43.53 17.48 -13.47
CA ALA A 15 -43.34 18.92 -13.43
C ALA A 15 -44.47 19.62 -12.67
N GLU A 16 -45.72 19.19 -12.89
CA GLU A 16 -46.89 19.72 -12.18
C GLU A 16 -46.81 19.37 -10.69
N ARG A 17 -46.54 18.11 -10.34
CA ARG A 17 -46.38 17.69 -8.93
C ARG A 17 -45.29 18.49 -8.21
N LEU A 18 -44.14 18.70 -8.86
CA LEU A 18 -43.06 19.53 -8.32
C LEU A 18 -43.46 21.01 -8.21
N ALA A 19 -44.27 21.53 -9.14
CA ALA A 19 -44.81 22.88 -9.05
C ALA A 19 -45.76 23.02 -7.86
N PHE A 20 -46.61 22.03 -7.60
CA PHE A 20 -47.47 21.97 -6.41
C PHE A 20 -46.65 21.97 -5.13
N ILE A 21 -45.59 21.14 -5.03
CA ILE A 21 -44.68 21.16 -3.87
C ILE A 21 -44.10 22.57 -3.65
N ARG A 22 -43.59 23.23 -4.70
CA ARG A 22 -43.05 24.60 -4.60
C ARG A 22 -44.11 25.60 -4.13
N ALA A 23 -45.33 25.50 -4.65
CA ALA A 23 -46.42 26.40 -4.26
C ALA A 23 -46.79 26.24 -2.77
N LEU A 24 -46.83 25.01 -2.26
CA LEU A 24 -47.05 24.74 -0.83
C LEU A 24 -45.89 25.29 0.02
N LEU A 25 -44.64 25.06 -0.38
CA LEU A 25 -43.46 25.52 0.37
C LEU A 25 -43.25 27.04 0.36
N ALA A 26 -43.79 27.74 -0.66
CA ALA A 26 -43.74 29.19 -0.77
C ALA A 26 -44.71 29.90 0.21
N GLN A 27 -45.64 29.17 0.83
CA GLN A 27 -46.53 29.73 1.83
C GLN A 27 -45.75 30.15 3.08
N TYR A 28 -46.23 31.22 3.74
CA TYR A 28 -45.63 31.70 4.98
C TYR A 28 -45.68 30.61 6.07
N TRP A 29 -46.81 29.93 6.16
CA TRP A 29 -47.09 28.82 7.07
C TRP A 29 -47.53 27.59 6.25
N VAL A 30 -47.05 26.40 6.62
CA VAL A 30 -47.51 25.12 6.06
C VAL A 30 -48.31 24.45 7.18
N GLY A 31 -49.63 24.32 7.00
CA GLY A 31 -50.51 23.72 8.01
C GLY A 31 -50.43 22.19 8.00
N ILE A 32 -51.03 21.54 9.01
CA ILE A 32 -51.09 20.07 9.11
C ILE A 32 -51.67 19.44 7.83
N ASP A 33 -52.70 20.05 7.24
CA ASP A 33 -53.29 19.57 5.99
C ASP A 33 -52.32 19.73 4.80
N ASP A 34 -51.52 20.79 4.76
CA ASP A 34 -50.50 21.01 3.73
C ASP A 34 -49.31 20.07 3.90
N GLU A 35 -48.90 19.76 5.14
CA GLU A 35 -47.90 18.75 5.46
C GLU A 35 -48.35 17.37 4.94
N ALA A 36 -49.60 16.97 5.23
CA ALA A 36 -50.18 15.74 4.72
C ALA A 36 -50.29 15.76 3.18
N THR A 37 -50.58 16.92 2.59
CA THR A 37 -50.63 17.10 1.14
C THR A 37 -49.24 16.95 0.50
N LEU A 38 -48.19 17.52 1.11
CA LEU A 38 -46.80 17.31 0.69
C LEU A 38 -46.44 15.82 0.70
N VAL A 39 -46.81 15.09 1.76
CA VAL A 39 -46.63 13.63 1.84
C VAL A 39 -47.35 12.93 0.68
N ARG A 40 -48.63 13.24 0.43
CA ARG A 40 -49.40 12.65 -0.69
C ARG A 40 -48.74 12.91 -2.04
N ILE A 41 -48.31 14.15 -2.31
CA ILE A 41 -47.64 14.50 -3.57
C ILE A 41 -46.33 13.72 -3.72
N TRP A 42 -45.50 13.64 -2.68
CA TRP A 42 -44.26 12.85 -2.73
C TRP A 42 -44.54 11.37 -2.97
N THR A 43 -45.54 10.78 -2.30
CA THR A 43 -45.91 9.37 -2.52
C THR A 43 -46.48 9.10 -3.91
N SER A 44 -47.08 10.10 -4.57
CA SER A 44 -47.64 9.94 -5.91
C SER A 44 -46.58 9.64 -6.99
N PHE A 45 -45.30 9.93 -6.72
CA PHE A 45 -44.19 9.53 -7.60
C PHE A 45 -43.90 8.01 -7.58
N ASP A 46 -44.54 7.26 -6.69
CA ASP A 46 -44.50 5.79 -6.60
C ASP A 46 -43.05 5.26 -6.56
N GLY A 47 -42.72 4.19 -7.29
CA GLY A 47 -41.36 3.62 -7.36
C GLY A 47 -40.27 4.59 -7.83
N ARG A 48 -40.62 5.79 -8.32
CA ARG A 48 -39.67 6.84 -8.73
C ARG A 48 -39.45 7.90 -7.66
N MET A 49 -40.16 7.88 -6.52
CA MET A 49 -40.10 8.89 -5.46
C MET A 49 -38.66 9.22 -5.05
N LEU A 50 -37.85 8.20 -4.78
CA LEU A 50 -36.46 8.40 -4.34
C LEU A 50 -35.59 9.02 -5.44
N ALA A 51 -35.77 8.63 -6.70
CA ALA A 51 -35.05 9.22 -7.82
C ALA A 51 -35.39 10.71 -7.97
N VAL A 52 -36.67 11.07 -7.84
CA VAL A 52 -37.14 12.46 -7.89
C VAL A 52 -36.64 13.26 -6.68
N ALA A 53 -36.67 12.68 -5.47
CA ALA A 53 -36.12 13.31 -4.27
C ALA A 53 -34.61 13.59 -4.42
N GLY A 54 -33.85 12.63 -4.97
CA GLY A 54 -32.43 12.77 -5.26
C GLY A 54 -32.12 13.83 -6.32
N ALA A 55 -33.01 14.02 -7.31
CA ALA A 55 -32.91 15.10 -8.30
C ALA A 55 -33.31 16.48 -7.75
N HIS A 56 -34.11 16.51 -6.68
CA HIS A 56 -34.62 17.73 -6.05
C HIS A 56 -34.40 17.77 -4.52
N PRO A 57 -33.14 17.63 -4.03
CA PRO A 57 -32.84 17.47 -2.61
C PRO A 57 -33.19 18.71 -1.77
N GLY A 58 -33.25 19.89 -2.41
CA GLY A 58 -33.71 21.13 -1.76
C GLY A 58 -35.20 21.09 -1.38
N LEU A 59 -36.06 20.64 -2.31
CA LEU A 59 -37.51 20.56 -2.06
C LEU A 59 -37.84 19.48 -1.03
N TRP A 60 -37.14 18.35 -1.09
CA TRP A 60 -37.29 17.28 -0.10
C TRP A 60 -36.97 17.77 1.32
N ARG A 61 -35.78 18.38 1.51
CA ARG A 61 -35.36 18.92 2.82
C ARG A 61 -36.26 20.04 3.32
N GLN A 62 -36.73 20.93 2.44
CA GLN A 62 -37.68 21.97 2.81
C GLN A 62 -39.03 21.40 3.23
N SER A 63 -39.52 20.33 2.57
CA SER A 63 -40.76 19.65 2.94
C SER A 63 -40.68 19.09 4.36
N LEU A 64 -39.59 18.39 4.69
CA LEU A 64 -39.33 17.90 6.05
C LEU A 64 -39.20 19.03 7.08
N ALA A 65 -38.43 20.08 6.76
CA ALA A 65 -38.25 21.23 7.64
C ALA A 65 -39.57 21.99 7.91
N ARG A 66 -40.57 21.81 7.05
CA ARG A 66 -41.93 22.36 7.18
C ARG A 66 -42.93 21.38 7.80
N GLY A 67 -42.46 20.25 8.37
CA GLY A 67 -43.29 19.31 9.13
C GLY A 67 -43.79 18.09 8.35
N ALA A 68 -43.58 18.00 7.03
CA ALA A 68 -44.01 16.84 6.27
C ALA A 68 -43.22 15.58 6.71
N LYS A 69 -43.94 14.56 7.20
CA LYS A 69 -43.40 13.28 7.71
C LYS A 69 -42.88 12.34 6.60
N LEU A 70 -41.98 12.84 5.76
CA LEU A 70 -41.43 12.08 4.63
C LEU A 70 -40.47 10.97 5.06
N ASP A 71 -39.87 11.11 6.23
CA ASP A 71 -38.99 10.14 6.88
C ASP A 71 -39.74 8.90 7.41
N GLU A 72 -41.03 9.02 7.69
CA GLU A 72 -41.91 7.92 8.12
C GLU A 72 -42.44 7.08 6.94
N LEU A 73 -42.20 7.49 5.69
CA LEU A 73 -42.67 6.76 4.51
C LEU A 73 -42.02 5.38 4.40
N ALA A 74 -42.81 4.35 4.08
CA ALA A 74 -42.34 2.96 3.96
C ALA A 74 -41.12 2.81 3.03
N ALA A 75 -41.13 3.49 1.87
CA ALA A 75 -39.99 3.46 0.95
C ALA A 75 -38.73 4.10 1.54
N VAL A 76 -38.85 5.08 2.44
CA VAL A 76 -37.72 5.73 3.11
C VAL A 76 -37.19 4.87 4.24
N THR A 77 -38.07 4.36 5.12
CA THR A 77 -37.67 3.47 6.22
C THR A 77 -37.06 2.17 5.69
N ASP A 78 -37.56 1.65 4.58
CA ASP A 78 -36.97 0.52 3.87
C ASP A 78 -35.55 0.80 3.37
N VAL A 79 -35.29 1.98 2.79
CA VAL A 79 -33.94 2.39 2.38
C VAL A 79 -33.03 2.53 3.60
N GLN A 80 -33.50 3.15 4.68
CA GLN A 80 -32.72 3.31 5.91
C GLN A 80 -32.31 1.95 6.50
N ALA A 81 -33.24 0.99 6.56
CA ALA A 81 -32.98 -0.37 7.02
C ALA A 81 -32.01 -1.12 6.10
N ARG A 82 -32.13 -0.96 4.78
CA ARG A 82 -31.16 -1.50 3.80
C ARG A 82 -29.76 -0.91 4.00
N PHE A 83 -29.67 0.40 4.21
CA PHE A 83 -28.39 1.08 4.41
C PHE A 83 -27.66 0.52 5.62
N ARG A 84 -28.33 0.48 6.77
CA ARG A 84 -27.77 -0.09 8.01
C ARG A 84 -27.27 -1.53 7.82
N ARG A 85 -28.09 -2.38 7.18
CA ARG A 85 -27.73 -3.76 6.88
C ARG A 85 -26.51 -3.86 5.96
N ASP A 86 -26.44 -3.06 4.92
CA ASP A 86 -25.34 -3.09 3.95
C ASP A 86 -24.03 -2.59 4.56
N VAL A 87 -24.07 -1.51 5.35
CA VAL A 87 -22.89 -1.03 6.10
C VAL A 87 -22.39 -2.10 7.07
N ARG A 88 -23.29 -2.74 7.83
CA ARG A 88 -22.94 -3.82 8.75
C ARG A 88 -22.35 -5.03 8.03
N ALA A 89 -22.94 -5.45 6.91
CA ALA A 89 -22.43 -6.55 6.11
C ALA A 89 -21.01 -6.24 5.58
N ARG A 90 -20.81 -5.02 5.08
CA ARG A 90 -19.51 -4.55 4.59
C ARG A 90 -18.48 -4.47 5.71
N ALA A 91 -18.85 -3.97 6.89
CA ALA A 91 -17.98 -3.91 8.05
C ALA A 91 -17.48 -5.30 8.45
N ARG A 92 -18.38 -6.30 8.51
CA ARG A 92 -18.01 -7.69 8.81
C ARG A 92 -17.04 -8.26 7.78
N ASP A 93 -17.33 -8.09 6.49
CA ASP A 93 -16.45 -8.52 5.41
C ASP A 93 -15.05 -7.91 5.52
N VAL A 94 -14.96 -6.59 5.73
CA VAL A 94 -13.69 -5.89 5.92
C VAL A 94 -12.94 -6.43 7.14
N LEU A 95 -13.61 -6.55 8.29
CA LEU A 95 -12.98 -7.04 9.52
C LEU A 95 -12.49 -8.48 9.39
N SER A 96 -13.22 -9.35 8.69
CA SER A 96 -12.79 -10.72 8.42
C SER A 96 -11.57 -10.78 7.49
N ARG A 97 -11.52 -9.95 6.45
CA ARG A 97 -10.33 -9.83 5.59
C ARG A 97 -9.12 -9.30 6.35
N ASN A 98 -9.33 -8.32 7.23
CA ASN A 98 -8.27 -7.77 8.08
C ASN A 98 -7.72 -8.82 9.05
N GLU A 99 -8.58 -9.61 9.69
CA GLU A 99 -8.16 -10.71 10.54
C GLU A 99 -7.30 -11.73 9.77
N ALA A 100 -7.74 -12.13 8.57
CA ALA A 100 -6.96 -13.05 7.73
C ALA A 100 -5.59 -12.48 7.38
N TYR A 101 -5.51 -11.18 7.04
CA TYR A 101 -4.26 -10.52 6.69
C TYR A 101 -3.31 -10.36 7.90
N VAL A 102 -3.84 -10.05 9.09
CA VAL A 102 -3.06 -10.01 10.33
C VAL A 102 -2.49 -11.40 10.65
N ARG A 103 -3.27 -12.47 10.47
CA ARG A 103 -2.78 -13.85 10.66
C ARG A 103 -1.68 -14.22 9.65
N ALA A 104 -1.83 -13.84 8.39
CA ALA A 104 -0.79 -14.05 7.38
C ALA A 104 0.52 -13.32 7.73
N GLU A 105 0.42 -12.07 8.21
CA GLU A 105 1.57 -11.31 8.73
C GLU A 105 2.21 -12.01 9.93
N MET A 106 1.40 -12.55 10.85
CA MET A 106 1.89 -13.30 11.99
C MET A 106 2.69 -14.53 11.54
N ASP A 107 2.19 -15.29 10.56
CA ASP A 107 2.87 -16.46 10.01
C ASP A 107 4.18 -16.10 9.31
N ALA A 108 4.18 -15.00 8.54
CA ALA A 108 5.34 -14.47 7.84
C ALA A 108 6.45 -13.98 8.77
N LEU A 109 6.08 -13.47 9.95
CA LEU A 109 7.03 -13.06 10.97
C LEU A 109 7.37 -14.19 11.96
N GLY A 110 6.75 -15.35 11.87
CA GLY A 110 6.94 -16.44 12.84
C GLY A 110 6.44 -16.06 14.24
N THR A 111 5.25 -15.47 14.32
CA THR A 111 4.60 -15.03 15.55
C THR A 111 3.26 -15.74 15.74
N SER A 112 2.58 -15.50 16.88
CA SER A 112 1.34 -16.19 17.24
C SER A 112 0.30 -15.21 17.75
N GLU A 113 -0.97 -15.63 17.75
CA GLU A 113 -2.08 -14.84 18.30
C GLU A 113 -1.96 -14.52 19.79
N ARG A 114 -1.04 -15.18 20.52
CA ARG A 114 -0.76 -14.87 21.94
C ARG A 114 0.26 -13.75 22.14
N GLY A 115 0.72 -13.13 21.05
CA GLY A 115 1.75 -12.10 21.09
C GLY A 115 3.15 -12.65 21.38
N THR A 116 3.36 -13.95 21.20
CA THR A 116 4.67 -14.60 21.35
C THR A 116 5.29 -14.94 20.01
N VAL A 117 6.63 -14.92 19.93
CA VAL A 117 7.36 -15.51 18.80
C VAL A 117 7.06 -17.01 18.79
N ALA A 118 6.45 -17.49 17.71
CA ALA A 118 6.10 -18.90 17.59
C ALA A 118 7.40 -19.72 17.42
N PRO A 119 7.46 -20.94 17.98
CA PRO A 119 8.59 -21.85 17.72
C PRO A 119 8.72 -22.17 16.23
N ALA A 120 9.84 -22.79 15.84
CA ALA A 120 10.30 -23.14 14.48
C ALA A 120 9.35 -23.97 13.58
N THR A 121 8.05 -24.03 13.87
CA THR A 121 6.99 -24.71 13.13
C THR A 121 6.27 -23.80 12.13
N SER A 122 6.76 -22.59 11.84
CA SER A 122 6.15 -21.76 10.80
C SER A 122 6.25 -22.43 9.43
N VAL A 123 5.21 -22.24 8.63
CA VAL A 123 5.14 -22.71 7.25
C VAL A 123 6.07 -21.93 6.32
N ILE A 124 6.61 -20.79 6.73
CA ILE A 124 7.57 -20.00 5.93
C ILE A 124 9.01 -20.36 6.36
N PRO A 125 9.91 -20.71 5.41
CA PRO A 125 11.31 -20.98 5.71
C PRO A 125 11.97 -19.86 6.52
N GLU A 126 12.86 -20.21 7.44
CA GLU A 126 13.49 -19.25 8.36
C GLU A 126 14.25 -18.12 7.64
N ASP A 127 14.87 -18.42 6.50
CA ASP A 127 15.53 -17.45 5.63
C ASP A 127 14.52 -16.48 4.99
N GLU A 128 13.39 -16.98 4.50
CA GLU A 128 12.31 -16.13 3.97
C GLU A 128 11.68 -15.24 5.06
N GLN A 129 11.55 -15.76 6.29
CA GLN A 129 11.09 -14.96 7.43
C GLN A 129 12.12 -13.89 7.85
N ALA A 130 13.41 -14.22 7.79
CA ALA A 130 14.48 -13.28 8.10
C ALA A 130 14.51 -12.14 7.08
N ASP A 131 14.37 -12.46 5.79
CA ASP A 131 14.26 -11.48 4.70
C ASP A 131 13.00 -10.61 4.87
N TYR A 132 11.85 -11.21 5.19
CA TYR A 132 10.61 -10.47 5.41
C TYR A 132 10.70 -9.55 6.64
N LEU A 133 11.20 -10.08 7.75
CA LEU A 133 11.47 -9.30 8.96
C LEU A 133 12.39 -8.12 8.64
N ALA A 134 13.51 -8.34 7.94
CA ALA A 134 14.41 -7.25 7.55
C ALA A 134 13.69 -6.16 6.74
N SER A 135 12.79 -6.54 5.82
CA SER A 135 11.98 -5.61 5.05
C SER A 135 10.99 -4.81 5.91
N VAL A 136 10.32 -5.45 6.89
CA VAL A 136 9.41 -4.76 7.81
C VAL A 136 10.17 -3.81 8.74
N ARG A 137 11.34 -4.22 9.24
CA ARG A 137 12.19 -3.40 10.11
C ARG A 137 12.69 -2.14 9.41
N GLU A 138 13.07 -2.27 8.15
CA GLU A 138 13.48 -1.14 7.32
C GLU A 138 12.33 -0.13 7.14
N ARG A 139 11.12 -0.62 6.83
CA ARG A 139 9.93 0.24 6.76
C ARG A 139 9.57 0.87 8.11
N ALA A 140 9.79 0.16 9.21
CA ALA A 140 9.61 0.72 10.56
C ALA A 140 10.57 1.90 10.82
N GLU A 141 11.82 1.83 10.32
CA GLU A 141 12.78 2.92 10.41
C GLU A 141 12.32 4.15 9.62
N ASP A 142 11.90 3.95 8.38
CA ASP A 142 11.39 5.04 7.52
C ASP A 142 10.13 5.68 8.13
N LEU A 143 9.24 4.86 8.71
CA LEU A 143 8.00 5.32 9.35
C LEU A 143 8.29 6.08 10.65
N ALA A 144 9.18 5.58 11.50
CA ALA A 144 9.62 6.27 12.71
C ALA A 144 10.23 7.64 12.37
N LEU A 145 11.03 7.70 11.30
CA LEU A 145 11.65 8.92 10.83
C LEU A 145 10.62 9.93 10.29
N ALA A 146 9.66 9.48 9.49
CA ALA A 146 8.59 10.33 8.97
C ALA A 146 7.75 10.93 10.09
N ARG A 147 7.37 10.11 11.09
CA ARG A 147 6.65 10.56 12.29
C ARG A 147 7.47 11.55 13.13
N HIS A 148 8.76 11.29 13.30
CA HIS A 148 9.66 12.22 13.97
C HIS A 148 9.72 13.58 13.25
N ALA A 149 9.80 13.58 11.92
CA ALA A 149 9.75 14.81 11.13
C ALA A 149 8.40 15.53 11.28
N GLN A 150 7.28 14.80 11.26
CA GLN A 150 5.94 15.36 11.45
C GLN A 150 5.79 16.02 12.83
N ALA A 151 6.26 15.36 13.89
CA ALA A 151 6.28 15.91 15.25
C ALA A 151 7.13 17.19 15.34
N ARG A 152 8.25 17.26 14.62
CA ARG A 152 9.08 18.48 14.54
C ARG A 152 8.36 19.62 13.81
N LEU A 153 7.57 19.34 12.77
CA LEU A 153 6.75 20.36 12.10
C LEU A 153 5.72 20.98 13.05
N ALA A 154 5.08 20.17 13.90
CA ALA A 154 4.12 20.65 14.91
C ALA A 154 4.74 21.64 15.93
N ALA A 155 6.06 21.60 16.12
CA ALA A 155 6.77 22.52 16.99
C ALA A 155 7.11 23.88 16.33
N LEU A 156 6.94 24.01 15.01
CA LEU A 156 7.29 25.23 14.28
C LEU A 156 6.32 26.39 14.60
N LYS A 157 6.85 27.60 14.55
CA LYS A 157 6.11 28.86 14.69
C LYS A 157 5.61 29.29 13.31
N VAL A 158 4.31 29.50 13.13
CA VAL A 158 3.70 29.70 11.79
C VAL A 158 2.83 30.93 11.62
N GLY A 159 2.79 31.80 12.63
CA GLY A 159 2.04 33.05 12.59
C GLY A 159 1.81 33.59 13.97
N TYR A 160 0.73 34.35 14.13
CA TYR A 160 0.39 35.01 15.37
C TYR A 160 -1.10 34.87 15.69
N GLU A 161 -1.39 34.75 16.98
CA GLU A 161 -2.73 34.92 17.53
C GLU A 161 -2.90 36.32 18.09
N ARG A 162 -4.03 36.95 17.74
CA ARG A 162 -4.37 38.30 18.20
C ARG A 162 -5.34 38.24 19.37
N PHE A 163 -4.91 38.74 20.53
CA PHE A 163 -5.77 38.91 21.69
C PHE A 163 -6.00 40.40 21.97
N SER A 164 -7.23 40.86 21.80
CA SER A 164 -7.63 42.23 22.10
C SER A 164 -8.25 42.31 23.50
N SER A 165 -7.72 43.20 24.34
CA SER A 165 -8.22 43.49 25.69
C SER A 165 -8.36 45.00 25.91
N LYS A 166 -8.99 45.41 27.02
CA LYS A 166 -9.08 46.84 27.40
C LYS A 166 -7.70 47.51 27.57
N GLY A 167 -6.65 46.74 27.82
CA GLY A 167 -5.27 47.22 27.97
C GLY A 167 -4.45 47.24 26.68
N GLY A 168 -5.06 46.92 25.53
CA GLY A 168 -4.39 46.87 24.23
C GLY A 168 -4.39 45.47 23.60
N THR A 169 -3.66 45.34 22.49
CA THR A 169 -3.52 44.11 21.72
C THR A 169 -2.23 43.39 22.08
N ILE A 170 -2.33 42.12 22.44
CA ILE A 170 -1.18 41.24 22.69
C ILE A 170 -1.10 40.23 21.55
N TRP A 171 0.12 40.03 21.05
CA TRP A 171 0.42 39.09 19.96
C TRP A 171 1.14 37.87 20.52
N TRP A 172 0.59 36.69 20.28
CA TRP A 172 1.17 35.42 20.71
C TRP A 172 1.63 34.66 19.49
N VAL A 173 2.83 34.06 19.55
CA VAL A 173 3.32 33.26 18.44
C VAL A 173 2.49 31.97 18.34
N ALA A 174 1.84 31.76 17.20
CA ALA A 174 1.08 30.55 16.92
C ALA A 174 2.04 29.41 16.51
N ARG A 175 1.80 28.21 17.04
CA ARG A 175 2.46 26.98 16.59
C ARG A 175 1.66 26.31 15.48
N PHE A 176 2.33 25.50 14.68
CA PHE A 176 1.71 24.78 13.59
C PHE A 176 0.61 23.83 14.08
N LYS A 177 -0.59 24.03 13.53
CA LYS A 177 -1.76 23.16 13.66
C LYS A 177 -2.32 22.90 12.27
N PRO A 178 -2.27 21.67 11.73
CA PRO A 178 -2.65 21.38 10.33
C PRO A 178 -4.06 21.82 9.93
N ASP A 179 -4.99 21.81 10.90
CA ASP A 179 -6.42 22.05 10.67
C ASP A 179 -6.88 23.44 11.14
N ALA A 180 -5.96 24.25 11.66
CA ALA A 180 -6.26 25.57 12.21
C ALA A 180 -5.16 26.56 11.82
N PRO A 181 -5.31 27.32 10.71
CA PRO A 181 -4.38 28.39 10.38
C PRO A 181 -4.39 29.47 11.47
N PRO A 182 -3.27 30.18 11.69
CA PRO A 182 -3.21 31.26 12.66
C PRO A 182 -4.13 32.42 12.25
N THR A 183 -4.67 33.16 13.22
CA THR A 183 -5.53 34.32 12.92
C THR A 183 -4.80 35.44 12.19
N VAL A 184 -3.48 35.53 12.34
CA VAL A 184 -2.63 36.49 11.61
C VAL A 184 -1.40 35.80 11.01
N ALA A 185 -1.19 36.04 9.71
CA ALA A 185 -0.10 35.47 8.93
C ALA A 185 1.29 35.90 9.44
N HIS A 186 2.30 35.07 9.14
CA HIS A 186 3.67 35.23 9.60
C HIS A 186 4.37 36.55 9.21
N ASP A 187 3.97 37.13 8.09
CA ASP A 187 4.53 38.32 7.45
C ASP A 187 3.63 39.56 7.59
N SER A 188 2.55 39.45 8.37
CA SER A 188 1.59 40.53 8.54
C SER A 188 2.22 41.78 9.15
N GLU A 189 2.06 42.91 8.47
CA GLU A 189 2.48 44.22 8.97
C GLU A 189 1.71 44.66 10.22
N ALA A 190 0.55 44.05 10.50
CA ALA A 190 -0.24 44.30 11.69
C ALA A 190 0.50 43.93 12.99
N VAL A 191 1.50 43.03 12.92
CA VAL A 191 2.34 42.68 14.05
C VAL A 191 3.48 43.70 14.16
N PRO A 192 3.60 44.43 15.29
CA PRO A 192 4.68 45.40 15.49
C PRO A 192 6.06 44.76 15.32
N ALA A 193 6.98 45.44 14.62
CA ALA A 193 8.31 44.90 14.32
C ALA A 193 9.07 44.40 15.57
N ALA A 194 8.93 45.09 16.71
CA ALA A 194 9.53 44.70 17.98
C ALA A 194 8.98 43.41 18.60
N GLN A 195 7.80 42.95 18.16
CA GLN A 195 7.15 41.73 18.63
C GLN A 195 7.22 40.57 17.63
N ARG A 196 7.76 40.81 16.43
CA ARG A 196 7.93 39.75 15.43
C ARG A 196 8.99 38.78 15.91
N ALA A 197 8.60 37.53 16.07
CA ALA A 197 9.55 36.49 16.43
C ALA A 197 10.46 36.18 15.24
N GLN A 198 11.72 35.86 15.54
CA GLN A 198 12.61 35.27 14.56
C GLN A 198 12.13 33.84 14.24
N ASP A 199 12.33 33.40 13.00
CA ASP A 199 12.03 32.05 12.50
C ASP A 199 10.54 31.68 12.41
N VAL A 200 9.61 32.64 12.29
CA VAL A 200 8.21 32.33 11.97
C VAL A 200 8.07 32.02 10.47
N ARG A 201 7.44 30.89 10.13
CA ARG A 201 7.23 30.41 8.75
C ARG A 201 5.79 30.62 8.30
N SER A 202 5.56 30.50 6.99
CA SER A 202 4.19 30.43 6.49
C SER A 202 3.51 29.15 6.97
N TRP A 203 2.26 29.25 7.42
CA TRP A 203 1.47 28.07 7.77
C TRP A 203 1.24 27.17 6.55
N ASP A 204 0.99 27.74 5.37
CA ASP A 204 0.78 26.97 4.13
C ASP A 204 2.01 26.16 3.74
N GLU A 205 3.21 26.75 3.90
CA GLU A 205 4.48 26.06 3.61
C GLU A 205 4.69 24.86 4.55
N VAL A 206 4.47 25.06 5.85
CA VAL A 206 4.59 23.98 6.85
C VAL A 206 3.51 22.92 6.64
N LYS A 207 2.28 23.34 6.28
CA LYS A 207 1.17 22.43 5.96
C LYS A 207 1.47 21.54 4.77
N ALA A 208 2.03 22.09 3.69
CA ALA A 208 2.41 21.30 2.52
C ALA A 208 3.44 20.20 2.87
N HIS A 209 4.43 20.49 3.74
CA HIS A 209 5.35 19.46 4.23
C HIS A 209 4.68 18.43 5.14
N HIS A 210 3.75 18.88 5.99
CA HIS A 210 2.98 18.01 6.88
C HIS A 210 2.11 17.02 6.09
N GLU A 211 1.37 17.49 5.10
CA GLU A 211 0.50 16.66 4.24
C GLU A 211 1.30 15.62 3.46
N ARG A 212 2.46 16.00 2.91
CA ARG A 212 3.36 15.03 2.24
C ARG A 212 3.88 13.96 3.20
N LEU A 213 4.28 14.34 4.42
CA LEU A 213 4.69 13.38 5.44
C LEU A 213 3.53 12.48 5.88
N GLN A 214 2.33 13.03 6.04
CA GLN A 214 1.15 12.27 6.39
C GLN A 214 0.81 11.22 5.32
N ALA A 215 0.92 11.56 4.03
CA ALA A 215 0.76 10.62 2.93
C ALA A 215 1.81 9.49 2.98
N VAL A 216 3.08 9.83 3.22
CA VAL A 216 4.16 8.84 3.39
C VAL A 216 3.92 7.93 4.61
N ILE A 217 3.50 8.49 5.74
CA ILE A 217 3.17 7.73 6.95
C ILE A 217 2.03 6.75 6.65
N ALA A 218 0.98 7.20 5.97
CA ALA A 218 -0.14 6.35 5.58
C ALA A 218 0.30 5.23 4.64
N GLN A 219 1.13 5.53 3.64
CA GLN A 219 1.69 4.55 2.70
C GLN A 219 2.53 3.49 3.43
N LEU A 220 3.49 3.91 4.27
CA LEU A 220 4.36 3.01 5.02
C LEU A 220 3.59 2.14 6.02
N ALA A 221 2.61 2.74 6.71
CA ALA A 221 1.71 2.03 7.61
C ALA A 221 0.86 0.99 6.85
N SER A 222 0.35 1.33 5.67
CA SER A 222 -0.47 0.41 4.86
C SER A 222 0.26 -0.82 4.34
N ALA A 223 1.60 -0.79 4.31
CA ALA A 223 2.41 -1.87 3.75
C ALA A 223 2.52 -3.11 4.67
N SER A 224 2.14 -3.01 5.95
CA SER A 224 2.12 -4.13 6.88
C SER A 224 1.20 -3.83 8.09
N PRO A 225 0.39 -4.80 8.56
CA PRO A 225 -0.48 -4.61 9.72
C PRO A 225 0.26 -4.18 10.98
N VAL A 226 1.48 -4.70 11.19
CA VAL A 226 2.24 -4.39 12.39
C VAL A 226 2.69 -2.92 12.44
N LEU A 227 3.02 -2.36 11.27
CA LEU A 227 3.40 -0.96 11.13
C LEU A 227 2.19 -0.05 11.28
N TYR A 228 1.06 -0.43 10.68
CA TYR A 228 -0.20 0.27 10.87
C TYR A 228 -0.60 0.34 12.34
N GLN A 229 -0.60 -0.79 13.05
CA GLN A 229 -0.99 -0.84 14.45
C GLN A 229 -0.07 0.06 15.30
N ALA A 230 1.24 0.00 15.08
CA ALA A 230 2.18 0.84 15.81
C ALA A 230 1.98 2.34 15.50
N ALA A 231 1.72 2.71 14.24
CA ALA A 231 1.43 4.08 13.85
C ALA A 231 0.10 4.60 14.43
N ALA A 232 -0.95 3.77 14.39
CA ALA A 232 -2.29 4.09 14.89
C ALA A 232 -2.28 4.32 16.41
N GLN A 233 -1.51 3.53 17.15
CA GLN A 233 -1.32 3.70 18.60
C GLN A 233 -0.38 4.87 18.96
N GLY A 234 0.26 5.49 17.97
CA GLY A 234 1.27 6.52 18.19
C GLY A 234 2.50 6.02 18.95
N ASP A 235 2.80 4.71 18.88
CA ASP A 235 3.86 4.09 19.67
C ASP A 235 5.21 4.17 18.94
N ASP A 236 5.80 5.36 18.96
CA ASP A 236 7.10 5.64 18.35
C ASP A 236 8.22 4.78 18.95
N ASN A 237 8.09 4.35 20.21
CA ASN A 237 9.03 3.44 20.86
C ASN A 237 8.96 2.04 20.25
N ALA A 238 7.75 1.52 20.00
CA ALA A 238 7.57 0.24 19.32
C ALA A 238 8.17 0.27 17.91
N LEU A 239 7.95 1.34 17.15
CA LEU A 239 8.56 1.52 15.83
C LEU A 239 10.09 1.55 15.91
N ALA A 240 10.66 2.26 16.89
CA ALA A 240 12.09 2.30 17.12
C ALA A 240 12.66 0.92 17.50
N THR A 241 11.99 0.16 18.39
CA THR A 241 12.37 -1.21 18.75
C THR A 241 12.31 -2.13 17.54
N MET A 242 11.23 -2.09 16.75
CA MET A 242 11.12 -2.86 15.51
C MET A 242 12.28 -2.57 14.56
N ALA A 243 12.60 -1.29 14.33
CA ALA A 243 13.68 -0.90 13.45
C ALA A 243 15.06 -1.38 13.96
N ALA A 244 15.36 -1.14 15.24
CA ALA A 244 16.73 -1.15 15.75
C ALA A 244 17.12 -2.36 16.61
N ALA A 245 16.18 -3.03 17.27
CA ALA A 245 16.49 -4.06 18.27
C ALA A 245 17.05 -5.35 17.64
N PRO A 246 17.63 -6.27 18.42
CA PRO A 246 17.96 -7.62 17.94
C PRO A 246 16.74 -8.28 17.28
N PRO A 247 16.92 -9.12 16.24
CA PRO A 247 15.80 -9.71 15.49
C PRO A 247 14.71 -10.37 16.34
N SER A 248 15.09 -11.05 17.42
CA SER A 248 14.15 -11.69 18.35
C SER A 248 13.30 -10.69 19.12
N GLU A 249 13.88 -9.58 19.58
CA GLU A 249 13.20 -8.51 20.31
C GLU A 249 12.29 -7.69 19.39
N ALA A 250 12.76 -7.35 18.19
CA ALA A 250 11.95 -6.71 17.16
C ALA A 250 10.72 -7.57 16.83
N ARG A 251 10.93 -8.88 16.60
CA ARG A 251 9.84 -9.84 16.35
C ARG A 251 8.90 -9.99 17.53
N GLY A 252 9.40 -9.98 18.77
CA GLY A 252 8.56 -10.00 19.97
C GLY A 252 7.66 -8.76 20.08
N THR A 253 8.19 -7.58 19.75
CA THR A 253 7.43 -6.33 19.69
C THR A 253 6.36 -6.40 18.59
N MET A 254 6.71 -6.94 17.41
CA MET A 254 5.78 -7.15 16.31
C MET A 254 4.65 -8.12 16.68
N ALA A 255 4.99 -9.24 17.34
CA ALA A 255 4.04 -10.24 17.80
C ALA A 255 2.98 -9.62 18.72
N LYS A 256 3.42 -8.82 19.70
CA LYS A 256 2.51 -8.12 20.61
C LYS A 256 1.55 -7.19 19.87
N ARG A 257 2.05 -6.37 18.93
CA ARG A 257 1.20 -5.44 18.17
C ARG A 257 0.19 -6.16 17.29
N LEU A 258 0.59 -7.22 16.60
CA LEU A 258 -0.34 -8.02 15.80
C LEU A 258 -1.40 -8.69 16.67
N SER A 259 -1.02 -9.17 17.86
CA SER A 259 -1.96 -9.73 18.85
C SER A 259 -2.97 -8.69 19.32
N ASP A 260 -2.51 -7.48 19.67
CA ASP A 260 -3.37 -6.37 20.07
C ASP A 260 -4.33 -5.99 18.94
N GLN A 261 -3.83 -5.92 17.69
CA GLN A 261 -4.65 -5.63 16.51
C GLN A 261 -5.73 -6.69 16.28
N LEU A 262 -5.37 -7.96 16.39
CA LEU A 262 -6.30 -9.07 16.25
C LEU A 262 -7.38 -9.05 17.33
N SER A 263 -7.00 -8.73 18.57
CA SER A 263 -7.95 -8.52 19.67
C SER A 263 -8.90 -7.37 19.35
N ASN A 264 -8.39 -6.23 18.88
CA ASN A 264 -9.22 -5.08 18.51
C ASN A 264 -10.22 -5.41 17.39
N ILE A 265 -9.79 -6.15 16.36
CA ILE A 265 -10.66 -6.60 15.27
C ILE A 265 -11.82 -7.45 15.82
N ARG A 266 -11.51 -8.43 16.67
CA ARG A 266 -12.51 -9.33 17.26
C ARG A 266 -13.48 -8.60 18.19
N THR A 267 -12.98 -7.68 19.02
CA THR A 267 -13.82 -6.82 19.85
C THR A 267 -14.75 -5.97 18.98
N THR A 268 -14.22 -5.33 17.94
CA THR A 268 -15.03 -4.51 17.01
C THR A 268 -16.10 -5.36 16.30
N GLN A 269 -15.76 -6.57 15.85
CA GLN A 269 -16.73 -7.49 15.25
C GLN A 269 -17.87 -7.85 16.22
N ALA A 270 -17.55 -8.00 17.52
CA ALA A 270 -18.54 -8.32 18.55
C ALA A 270 -19.41 -7.12 18.94
N GLU A 271 -18.86 -5.90 18.93
CA GLU A 271 -19.56 -4.65 19.25
C GLU A 271 -20.41 -4.12 18.08
N LEU A 272 -20.15 -4.59 16.85
CA LEU A 272 -20.84 -4.11 15.64
C LEU A 272 -22.34 -4.44 15.66
N GLY A 273 -23.15 -3.38 15.72
CA GLY A 273 -24.61 -3.44 15.81
C GLY A 273 -25.13 -3.56 17.26
N SER A 274 -24.25 -3.50 18.26
CA SER A 274 -24.61 -3.31 19.67
C SER A 274 -24.08 -1.96 20.17
N ASP A 275 -22.82 -1.91 20.60
CA ASP A 275 -22.19 -0.72 21.18
C ASP A 275 -21.61 0.20 20.10
N LEU A 276 -21.23 -0.39 18.96
CA LEU A 276 -20.83 0.32 17.76
C LEU A 276 -21.98 0.35 16.74
N ASP A 277 -22.63 1.51 16.59
CA ASP A 277 -23.65 1.69 15.55
C ASP A 277 -22.97 1.73 14.17
N GLU A 278 -23.53 1.00 13.21
CA GLU A 278 -23.09 1.06 11.81
C GLU A 278 -23.12 2.48 11.20
N LEU A 279 -23.91 3.40 11.75
CA LEU A 279 -23.95 4.81 11.35
C LEU A 279 -22.75 5.63 11.86
N GLU A 280 -21.86 5.06 12.66
CA GLU A 280 -20.56 5.66 13.01
C GLU A 280 -19.43 5.22 12.06
N CYS A 281 -19.70 4.25 11.19
CA CYS A 281 -18.71 3.69 10.25
C CYS A 281 -18.54 4.56 8.99
N THR A 282 -18.25 5.85 9.16
CA THR A 282 -18.10 6.84 8.07
C THR A 282 -17.25 6.34 6.88
N PRO A 283 -16.12 5.65 7.08
CA PRO A 283 -15.34 5.12 5.96
C PRO A 283 -16.10 4.17 5.04
N LEU A 284 -17.01 3.38 5.59
CA LEU A 284 -17.80 2.42 4.82
C LEU A 284 -18.96 3.11 4.10
N HIS A 285 -19.51 4.18 4.68
CA HIS A 285 -20.55 4.98 4.02
C HIS A 285 -20.02 5.58 2.73
N GLU A 286 -18.85 6.22 2.80
CA GLU A 286 -18.26 6.87 1.62
C GLU A 286 -17.81 5.86 0.56
N GLN A 287 -17.37 4.65 0.93
CA GLN A 287 -17.16 3.57 -0.04
C GLN A 287 -18.45 3.19 -0.77
N LEU A 288 -19.54 2.99 -0.04
CA LEU A 288 -20.85 2.68 -0.64
C LEU A 288 -21.33 3.82 -1.53
N PHE A 289 -21.17 5.07 -1.09
CA PHE A 289 -21.50 6.27 -1.86
C PHE A 289 -20.63 6.45 -3.09
N ALA A 290 -19.39 5.97 -3.07
CA ALA A 290 -18.51 5.92 -4.24
C ALA A 290 -18.84 4.79 -5.21
N GLY A 291 -19.83 3.93 -4.89
CA GLY A 291 -20.30 2.86 -5.76
C GLY A 291 -19.75 1.47 -5.43
N ALA A 292 -19.19 1.27 -4.23
CA ALA A 292 -18.84 -0.07 -3.75
C ALA A 292 -20.08 -0.98 -3.76
N ALA A 293 -19.86 -2.26 -4.11
CA ALA A 293 -20.92 -3.26 -4.11
C ALA A 293 -21.55 -3.39 -2.72
N SER A 294 -22.87 -3.48 -2.67
CA SER A 294 -23.64 -3.64 -1.44
C SER A 294 -24.27 -5.02 -1.37
N ALA A 295 -24.44 -5.54 -0.15
CA ALA A 295 -25.02 -6.87 0.06
C ALA A 295 -26.47 -6.97 -0.43
N SER A 296 -27.22 -5.87 -0.39
CA SER A 296 -28.58 -5.79 -0.92
C SER A 296 -28.67 -5.55 -2.44
N GLY A 297 -27.55 -5.27 -3.11
CA GLY A 297 -27.54 -4.82 -4.51
C GLY A 297 -28.03 -3.37 -4.70
N THR A 298 -28.31 -2.63 -3.62
CA THR A 298 -28.68 -1.22 -3.68
C THR A 298 -27.50 -0.38 -4.21
N ALA A 299 -27.75 0.42 -5.24
CA ALA A 299 -26.81 1.42 -5.74
C ALA A 299 -26.79 2.64 -4.80
N TRP A 300 -25.86 2.67 -3.85
CA TRP A 300 -25.74 3.77 -2.86
C TRP A 300 -25.16 5.06 -3.42
N ASN A 301 -24.55 5.00 -4.61
CA ASN A 301 -24.16 6.18 -5.40
C ASN A 301 -25.36 6.83 -6.14
N ALA A 302 -26.54 6.20 -6.14
CA ALA A 302 -27.73 6.81 -6.71
C ALA A 302 -28.18 8.00 -5.83
N PRO A 303 -28.43 9.21 -6.40
CA PRO A 303 -28.69 10.42 -5.62
C PRO A 303 -29.81 10.29 -4.57
N GLY A 304 -30.88 9.55 -4.90
CA GLY A 304 -32.00 9.31 -4.00
C GLY A 304 -31.63 8.48 -2.78
N ASN A 305 -30.95 7.36 -2.98
CA ASN A 305 -30.50 6.49 -1.90
C ASN A 305 -29.47 7.21 -1.02
N GLN A 306 -28.53 7.92 -1.65
CA GLN A 306 -27.51 8.70 -0.94
C GLN A 306 -28.12 9.82 -0.10
N LEU A 307 -29.13 10.54 -0.61
CA LEU A 307 -29.84 11.57 0.13
C LEU A 307 -30.43 11.00 1.43
N ILE A 308 -31.18 9.90 1.35
CA ILE A 308 -31.81 9.27 2.51
C ILE A 308 -30.76 8.74 3.50
N ALA A 309 -29.71 8.09 3.01
CA ALA A 309 -28.63 7.59 3.86
C ALA A 309 -27.89 8.72 4.60
N ARG A 310 -27.54 9.82 3.90
CA ARG A 310 -26.88 10.99 4.52
C ARG A 310 -27.77 11.67 5.56
N MET A 311 -29.08 11.70 5.32
CA MET A 311 -30.05 12.19 6.30
C MET A 311 -30.11 11.31 7.54
N LEU A 312 -30.12 9.99 7.38
CA LEU A 312 -30.07 9.05 8.49
C LEU A 312 -28.79 9.22 9.33
N ILE A 313 -27.63 9.37 8.67
CA ILE A 313 -26.34 9.65 9.35
C ILE A 313 -26.40 10.98 10.10
N ALA A 314 -26.92 12.05 9.48
CA ALA A 314 -27.02 13.36 10.11
C ALA A 314 -27.98 13.36 11.32
N GLU A 315 -29.08 12.61 11.25
CA GLU A 315 -30.00 12.45 12.37
C GLU A 315 -29.33 11.71 13.54
N HIS A 316 -28.64 10.62 13.25
CA HIS A 316 -27.87 9.88 14.25
C HIS A 316 -26.83 10.78 14.93
N ALA A 317 -26.04 11.53 14.15
CA ALA A 317 -25.05 12.48 14.66
C ALA A 317 -25.63 13.61 15.53
N ARG A 318 -26.92 13.96 15.35
CA ARG A 318 -27.62 14.91 16.24
C ARG A 318 -28.12 14.26 17.52
N SER A 319 -28.55 13.00 17.44
CA SER A 319 -29.09 12.25 18.57
C SER A 319 -28.02 11.72 19.53
N GLU A 320 -26.82 11.41 18.99
CA GLU A 320 -25.72 10.84 19.78
C GLU A 320 -24.64 11.89 20.06
N ALA A 321 -24.65 12.43 21.28
CA ALA A 321 -23.54 13.18 21.85
C ALA A 321 -22.55 12.24 22.57
N ARG A 322 -22.12 11.13 21.94
CA ARG A 322 -21.20 10.16 22.56
C ARG A 322 -19.73 10.54 22.39
N THR A 323 -18.98 10.15 23.41
CA THR A 323 -17.57 10.42 23.71
C THR A 323 -16.59 9.81 22.70
N GLU A 324 -15.47 10.51 22.44
CA GLU A 324 -14.33 10.21 21.56
C GLU A 324 -13.81 8.74 21.56
N ALA A 325 -14.17 7.93 22.56
CA ALA A 325 -13.69 6.56 22.74
C ALA A 325 -14.20 5.55 21.68
N ALA A 326 -15.46 5.66 21.20
CA ALA A 326 -15.99 4.74 20.20
C ALA A 326 -15.32 4.91 18.83
N LEU A 327 -15.04 6.16 18.44
CA LEU A 327 -14.34 6.52 17.21
C LEU A 327 -12.90 5.96 17.16
N ALA A 328 -12.21 5.88 18.30
CA ALA A 328 -10.84 5.34 18.37
C ALA A 328 -10.78 3.83 18.07
N THR A 329 -11.76 3.06 18.56
CA THR A 329 -11.88 1.60 18.30
C THR A 329 -12.17 1.34 16.82
N VAL A 330 -13.09 2.10 16.22
CA VAL A 330 -13.40 2.02 14.78
C VAL A 330 -12.20 2.41 13.94
N ALA A 331 -11.50 3.49 14.28
CA ALA A 331 -10.32 3.92 13.52
C ALA A 331 -9.20 2.87 13.57
N ALA A 332 -9.01 2.17 14.68
CA ALA A 332 -8.03 1.09 14.80
C ALA A 332 -8.43 -0.20 14.05
N ALA A 333 -9.74 -0.43 13.86
CA ALA A 333 -10.27 -1.63 13.21
C ALA A 333 -10.65 -1.43 11.72
N ALA A 334 -10.92 -0.19 11.30
CA ALA A 334 -11.27 0.23 9.93
C ALA A 334 -10.06 0.29 8.99
N PHE A 335 -9.09 -0.60 9.21
CA PHE A 335 -7.89 -0.70 8.39
C PHE A 335 -8.21 -1.48 7.12
N VAL A 336 -8.68 -0.85 6.04
CA VAL A 336 -8.95 -1.57 4.78
C VAL A 336 -7.65 -1.80 4.00
N ILE A 337 -6.75 -2.69 4.44
CA ILE A 337 -5.56 -3.04 3.61
C ILE A 337 -5.97 -3.64 2.27
N ALA A 338 -6.99 -4.49 2.26
CA ALA A 338 -7.27 -5.34 1.11
C ALA A 338 -7.68 -4.54 -0.13
N GLU A 339 -8.29 -3.36 0.03
CA GLU A 339 -8.56 -2.47 -1.12
C GLU A 339 -7.43 -1.47 -1.41
N VAL A 340 -6.56 -1.20 -0.44
CA VAL A 340 -5.36 -0.38 -0.62
C VAL A 340 -4.28 -1.14 -1.40
N ALA A 341 -4.18 -2.46 -1.24
CA ALA A 341 -3.33 -3.31 -2.09
C ALA A 341 -3.77 -3.32 -3.58
N SER A 342 -5.03 -2.96 -3.87
CA SER A 342 -5.58 -2.74 -5.22
C SER A 342 -5.76 -1.24 -5.58
N PHE A 343 -5.30 -0.32 -4.74
CA PHE A 343 -5.28 1.15 -4.91
C PHE A 343 -6.55 1.85 -5.46
N GLY A 344 -7.73 1.22 -5.41
CA GLY A 344 -9.00 1.90 -5.71
C GLY A 344 -9.47 2.84 -4.58
N SER A 345 -8.94 2.68 -3.35
CA SER A 345 -9.45 3.35 -2.14
C SER A 345 -8.44 4.25 -1.41
N ALA A 346 -7.22 4.46 -1.93
CA ALA A 346 -6.30 5.46 -1.37
C ALA A 346 -6.88 6.89 -1.39
N THR A 347 -7.85 7.13 -2.28
CA THR A 347 -8.71 8.33 -2.29
C THR A 347 -9.40 8.57 -0.95
N PHE A 348 -9.68 7.54 -0.15
CA PHE A 348 -10.45 7.69 1.08
C PHE A 348 -9.66 8.36 2.22
N PHE A 349 -8.38 7.96 2.43
CA PHE A 349 -7.51 8.61 3.41
C PHE A 349 -7.08 10.03 2.99
N LEU A 350 -7.11 10.30 1.68
CA LEU A 350 -6.81 11.62 1.11
C LEU A 350 -8.04 12.54 1.11
N ALA A 351 -9.24 12.02 0.88
CA ALA A 351 -10.49 12.79 0.87
C ALA A 351 -10.94 13.23 2.28
N ALA A 352 -10.65 12.44 3.31
CA ALA A 352 -10.91 12.82 4.71
C ALA A 352 -10.11 14.07 5.15
N GLY A 353 -9.00 14.40 4.47
CA GLY A 353 -8.21 15.62 4.71
C GLY A 353 -8.56 16.81 3.80
N ALA A 354 -9.37 16.61 2.75
CA ALA A 354 -9.65 17.61 1.71
C ALA A 354 -11.01 18.33 1.88
N GLY A 355 -11.66 18.20 3.04
CA GLY A 355 -12.92 18.87 3.34
C GLY A 355 -12.73 20.33 3.74
N VAL A 356 -12.79 21.23 2.74
CA VAL A 356 -13.07 22.70 2.75
C VAL A 356 -12.01 23.47 1.96
N ALA A 357 -12.37 23.82 0.71
CA ALA A 357 -11.60 24.67 -0.17
C ALA A 357 -11.84 26.16 0.14
N ALA A 358 -10.77 26.91 0.41
CA ALA A 358 -10.67 28.34 0.11
C ALA A 358 -9.19 28.79 0.08
N GLY A 359 -8.60 28.82 -1.12
CA GLY A 359 -7.42 29.64 -1.44
C GLY A 359 -6.09 28.90 -1.61
N GLY A 360 -5.50 28.96 -2.80
CA GLY A 360 -4.07 28.69 -3.02
C GLY A 360 -3.74 27.81 -4.22
N THR A 361 -3.56 28.44 -5.39
CA THR A 361 -3.13 27.85 -6.67
C THR A 361 -1.72 27.22 -6.68
N LEU A 362 -1.05 27.11 -5.52
CA LEU A 362 0.28 26.50 -5.39
C LEU A 362 0.26 25.06 -4.87
N ALA A 363 -0.82 24.62 -4.22
CA ALA A 363 -0.96 23.21 -3.83
C ALA A 363 -1.19 22.32 -5.08
N ALA A 364 -1.98 22.80 -6.04
CA ALA A 364 -2.31 22.10 -7.28
C ALA A 364 -1.07 21.67 -8.07
N ALA A 365 -0.03 22.50 -8.21
CA ALA A 365 1.17 22.15 -8.97
C ALA A 365 2.05 21.05 -8.33
N SER A 366 1.99 20.86 -7.00
CA SER A 366 2.70 19.76 -6.32
C SER A 366 1.91 18.47 -6.28
N TRP A 367 0.57 18.59 -6.34
CA TRP A 367 -0.33 17.48 -6.60
C TRP A 367 -0.26 17.05 -8.05
N GLU A 368 -0.18 17.97 -9.01
CA GLU A 368 0.05 17.69 -10.43
C GLU A 368 1.35 16.92 -10.62
N HIS A 369 2.42 17.16 -9.85
CA HIS A 369 3.64 16.33 -9.92
C HIS A 369 3.50 14.93 -9.30
N ALA A 370 2.78 14.77 -8.18
CA ALA A 370 2.52 13.47 -7.56
C ALA A 370 1.44 12.66 -8.32
N GLU A 371 0.50 13.37 -8.94
CA GLU A 371 -0.55 12.89 -9.83
C GLU A 371 0.00 12.67 -11.23
N ASP A 372 1.05 13.36 -11.69
CA ASP A 372 1.83 13.08 -12.91
C ASP A 372 2.75 11.89 -12.69
N LEU A 373 3.29 11.69 -11.49
CA LEU A 373 4.03 10.48 -11.12
C LEU A 373 3.08 9.29 -10.90
N GLY A 374 1.90 9.54 -10.33
CA GLY A 374 0.80 8.57 -10.22
C GLY A 374 0.16 8.25 -11.56
N THR A 375 0.04 9.24 -12.46
CA THR A 375 -0.45 9.14 -13.84
C THR A 375 0.63 8.60 -14.76
N ALA A 376 1.92 8.81 -14.51
CA ALA A 376 3.00 8.10 -15.18
C ALA A 376 3.08 6.64 -14.71
N ALA A 377 2.85 6.37 -13.42
CA ALA A 377 2.71 5.02 -12.87
C ALA A 377 1.39 4.32 -13.28
N ASN A 378 0.37 5.07 -13.73
CA ASN A 378 -0.91 4.56 -14.23
C ASN A 378 -1.03 4.59 -15.77
N ALA A 379 -0.25 5.42 -16.48
CA ALA A 379 -0.10 5.41 -17.93
C ALA A 379 0.81 4.27 -18.37
N ASP A 380 1.57 3.70 -17.43
CA ASP A 380 2.33 2.47 -17.53
C ASP A 380 1.65 1.35 -16.70
N ALA A 381 0.33 1.19 -16.86
CA ALA A 381 -0.49 0.17 -16.17
C ALA A 381 -0.15 -1.30 -16.57
N GLY A 382 0.97 -1.53 -17.27
CA GLY A 382 1.57 -2.84 -17.48
C GLY A 382 2.89 -2.96 -16.72
N ALA A 383 3.26 -4.16 -16.26
CA ALA A 383 4.52 -4.41 -15.55
C ALA A 383 5.79 -4.33 -16.44
N GLY A 384 5.80 -3.40 -17.41
CA GLY A 384 6.94 -2.98 -18.22
C GLY A 384 7.71 -1.78 -17.64
N GLY A 385 7.23 -1.21 -16.53
CA GLY A 385 7.91 -0.12 -15.84
C GLY A 385 9.34 -0.47 -15.43
N VAL A 386 10.27 0.35 -15.89
CA VAL A 386 11.73 0.20 -15.72
C VAL A 386 12.13 0.22 -14.24
N VAL A 387 11.30 0.78 -13.36
CA VAL A 387 11.39 0.84 -11.88
C VAL A 387 10.26 0.00 -11.27
N SER A 388 10.52 -0.83 -10.25
CA SER A 388 9.39 -1.43 -9.51
C SER A 388 8.70 -0.37 -8.67
N ARG A 389 7.36 -0.39 -8.64
CA ARG A 389 6.55 0.57 -7.88
C ARG A 389 7.05 0.74 -6.44
N ALA A 390 7.37 -0.38 -5.76
CA ALA A 390 7.94 -0.36 -4.40
C ALA A 390 9.30 0.36 -4.26
N GLN A 391 10.12 0.41 -5.32
CA GLN A 391 11.38 1.15 -5.33
C GLN A 391 11.18 2.63 -5.63
N ALA A 392 10.30 2.96 -6.57
CA ALA A 392 9.88 4.34 -6.83
C ALA A 392 9.25 4.95 -5.57
N ASP A 393 8.34 4.20 -4.95
CA ASP A 393 7.68 4.53 -3.68
C ASP A 393 8.70 4.79 -2.56
N ARG A 394 9.75 3.96 -2.46
CA ARG A 394 10.80 4.14 -1.45
C ARG A 394 11.69 5.35 -1.74
N ALA A 395 12.09 5.58 -2.98
CA ALA A 395 12.88 6.74 -3.35
C ALA A 395 12.09 8.03 -3.11
N GLN A 396 10.80 8.04 -3.47
CA GLN A 396 9.87 9.13 -3.20
C GLN A 396 9.67 9.34 -1.70
N THR A 397 9.43 8.28 -0.93
CA THR A 397 9.35 8.32 0.53
C THR A 397 10.60 8.93 1.14
N THR A 398 11.77 8.45 0.75
CA THR A 398 13.07 8.94 1.23
C THR A 398 13.26 10.42 0.86
N ALA A 399 12.91 10.81 -0.35
CA ALA A 399 13.01 12.19 -0.81
C ALA A 399 12.07 13.13 -0.05
N ILE A 400 10.82 12.74 0.20
CA ILE A 400 9.84 13.51 0.97
C ILE A 400 10.31 13.68 2.42
N VAL A 401 10.75 12.59 3.05
CA VAL A 401 11.22 12.64 4.44
C VAL A 401 12.49 13.48 4.56
N ASN A 402 13.46 13.30 3.64
CA ASN A 402 14.68 14.12 3.62
C ASN A 402 14.39 15.58 3.28
N SER A 403 13.42 15.86 2.42
CA SER A 403 12.95 17.22 2.12
C SER A 403 12.39 17.90 3.37
N ALA A 404 11.51 17.22 4.11
CA ALA A 404 10.97 17.75 5.36
C ALA A 404 12.06 17.92 6.44
N LEU A 405 12.98 16.96 6.56
CA LEU A 405 14.11 17.06 7.49
C LEU A 405 15.08 18.19 7.11
N LEU A 406 15.36 18.38 5.81
CA LEU A 406 16.17 19.49 5.32
C LEU A 406 15.48 20.82 5.60
N PHE A 407 14.18 20.92 5.33
CA PHE A 407 13.38 22.10 5.67
C PHE A 407 13.47 22.43 7.16
N LEU A 408 13.31 21.42 8.03
CA LEU A 408 13.49 21.56 9.47
C LEU A 408 14.93 21.96 9.83
N ASP A 409 15.94 21.41 9.14
CA ASP A 409 17.34 21.70 9.39
C ASP A 409 17.78 23.07 8.86
N LEU A 410 16.99 23.77 8.04
CA LEU A 410 17.23 25.17 7.69
C LEU A 410 16.73 26.14 8.77
N ILE A 411 16.02 25.65 9.79
CA ILE A 411 15.45 26.45 10.88
C ILE A 411 16.35 26.35 12.12
N PRO A 412 17.04 27.43 12.55
CA PRO A 412 17.99 27.40 13.66
C PRO A 412 17.37 26.85 14.96
N ALA A 413 16.15 27.26 15.30
CA ALA A 413 15.41 26.76 16.46
C ALA A 413 15.13 25.24 16.42
N ALA A 414 15.02 24.66 15.22
CA ALA A 414 14.81 23.23 15.04
C ALA A 414 16.12 22.41 15.01
N ARG A 415 17.29 23.05 14.83
CA ARG A 415 18.61 22.39 14.86
C ARG A 415 19.06 21.95 16.25
N ALA A 416 18.58 22.61 17.31
CA ALA A 416 18.99 22.36 18.70
C ALA A 416 18.56 20.98 19.24
N VAL A 417 17.69 20.25 18.54
CA VAL A 417 17.15 18.94 18.94
C VAL A 417 17.92 17.75 18.31
N ARG A 418 19.09 18.01 17.71
CA ARG A 418 19.91 17.09 16.87
C ARG A 418 20.37 15.75 17.49
N GLY A 419 20.20 15.52 18.79
CA GLY A 419 20.95 14.48 19.52
C GLY A 419 20.70 13.03 19.12
N ALA A 420 19.49 12.66 18.65
CA ALA A 420 19.10 11.25 18.53
C ALA A 420 19.05 10.72 17.08
N ALA A 421 18.46 11.47 16.14
CA ALA A 421 18.15 10.96 14.80
C ALA A 421 19.38 10.85 13.88
N THR A 422 20.23 11.89 13.82
CA THR A 422 21.48 11.88 13.02
C THR A 422 22.58 11.03 13.64
N ALA A 423 22.60 10.91 14.98
CA ALA A 423 23.54 10.03 15.69
C ALA A 423 23.27 8.55 15.38
N SER A 424 22.03 8.12 15.21
CA SER A 424 21.71 6.71 14.87
C SER A 424 22.18 6.32 13.46
N ARG A 425 22.01 7.17 12.44
CA ARG A 425 22.53 6.93 11.09
C ARG A 425 24.05 7.12 11.02
N GLY A 426 24.60 8.14 11.67
CA GLY A 426 26.04 8.41 11.72
C GLY A 426 26.84 7.37 12.51
N ALA A 427 26.30 6.88 13.64
CA ALA A 427 26.91 5.81 14.42
C ALA A 427 26.81 4.46 13.71
N ARG A 428 25.75 4.20 12.92
CA ARG A 428 25.68 2.99 12.08
C ARG A 428 26.57 3.07 10.85
N ALA A 429 26.68 4.23 10.20
CA ALA A 429 27.64 4.46 9.12
C ALA A 429 29.09 4.34 9.63
N GLY A 430 29.40 4.97 10.77
CA GLY A 430 30.71 4.89 11.42
C GLY A 430 31.04 3.55 12.05
N ALA A 431 30.06 2.80 12.59
CA ALA A 431 30.26 1.43 13.06
C ALA A 431 30.46 0.45 11.90
N ARG A 432 29.84 0.69 10.74
CA ARG A 432 30.10 -0.06 9.49
C ARG A 432 31.50 0.23 8.95
N GLU A 433 31.92 1.49 8.88
CA GLU A 433 33.29 1.86 8.50
C GLU A 433 34.34 1.34 9.50
N GLY A 434 34.06 1.40 10.80
CA GLY A 434 34.94 0.91 11.86
C GLY A 434 35.07 -0.61 11.86
N ALA A 435 33.98 -1.34 11.63
CA ALA A 435 33.99 -2.79 11.49
C ALA A 435 34.73 -3.24 10.21
N GLU A 436 34.58 -2.51 9.10
CA GLU A 436 35.34 -2.78 7.88
C GLU A 436 36.85 -2.50 8.05
N GLN A 437 37.23 -1.43 8.75
CA GLN A 437 38.64 -1.14 9.05
C GLN A 437 39.25 -2.14 10.04
N ALA A 438 38.49 -2.58 11.04
CA ALA A 438 38.91 -3.61 11.99
C ALA A 438 39.05 -4.99 11.30
N ALA A 439 38.11 -5.37 10.43
CA ALA A 439 38.19 -6.60 9.63
C ALA A 439 39.37 -6.56 8.63
N ARG A 440 39.70 -5.40 8.05
CA ARG A 440 40.88 -5.22 7.19
C ARG A 440 42.20 -5.30 7.96
N ARG A 441 42.24 -4.87 9.23
CA ARG A 441 43.43 -5.01 10.11
C ARG A 441 43.58 -6.46 10.60
N ALA A 442 42.51 -7.07 11.07
CA ALA A 442 42.49 -8.48 11.48
C ALA A 442 42.81 -9.44 10.32
N GLY A 443 42.36 -9.14 9.10
CA GLY A 443 42.69 -9.92 7.90
C GLY A 443 44.12 -9.75 7.40
N ARG A 444 44.79 -8.63 7.71
CA ARG A 444 46.22 -8.43 7.40
C ARG A 444 47.12 -9.08 8.44
N GLU A 445 46.78 -8.95 9.72
CA GLU A 445 47.55 -9.56 10.81
C GLU A 445 47.33 -11.09 10.89
N GLY A 446 46.13 -11.57 10.52
CA GLY A 446 45.82 -13.01 10.43
C GLY A 446 46.48 -13.71 9.23
N ALA A 447 46.73 -12.99 8.12
CA ALA A 447 47.38 -13.56 6.94
C ALA A 447 48.91 -13.71 7.08
N GLU A 448 49.55 -12.95 7.97
CA GLU A 448 50.99 -13.09 8.25
C GLU A 448 51.30 -14.16 9.32
N GLN A 449 50.33 -14.56 10.15
CA GLN A 449 50.55 -15.55 11.21
C GLN A 449 49.97 -16.94 10.91
N ALA A 450 49.07 -17.10 9.94
CA ALA A 450 48.43 -18.38 9.62
C ALA A 450 49.16 -19.24 8.56
N GLY A 451 50.46 -19.01 8.35
CA GLY A 451 51.32 -19.82 7.48
C GLY A 451 51.87 -21.10 8.12
N GLU A 452 51.67 -21.33 9.42
CA GLU A 452 52.19 -22.52 10.11
C GLU A 452 51.15 -23.16 11.06
N ARG A 453 50.69 -24.36 10.64
CA ARG A 453 49.95 -25.42 11.38
C ARG A 453 48.41 -25.37 11.40
N ALA A 454 47.88 -26.58 11.22
CA ALA A 454 46.49 -26.93 10.91
C ALA A 454 45.52 -26.92 12.12
N GLY A 455 44.23 -26.79 11.84
CA GLY A 455 43.13 -27.14 12.77
C GLY A 455 41.84 -26.37 12.49
N ARG A 456 40.69 -27.05 12.46
CA ARG A 456 39.38 -26.62 11.94
C ARG A 456 38.57 -25.65 12.83
N GLU A 457 37.59 -25.02 12.17
CA GLU A 457 36.24 -24.63 12.63
C GLU A 457 36.05 -23.37 13.50
N GLY A 458 35.24 -22.44 12.97
CA GLY A 458 34.42 -21.53 13.78
C GLY A 458 34.78 -20.05 13.77
N ALA A 459 34.75 -19.35 12.62
CA ALA A 459 34.75 -17.87 12.63
C ALA A 459 34.28 -17.11 11.36
N GLU A 460 33.84 -17.75 10.26
CA GLU A 460 33.68 -17.02 8.97
C GLU A 460 32.24 -16.71 8.49
N GLN A 461 31.20 -16.91 9.30
CA GLN A 461 29.81 -16.81 8.80
C GLN A 461 28.91 -15.72 9.41
N ALA A 462 29.47 -14.68 10.04
CA ALA A 462 28.65 -13.63 10.68
C ALA A 462 28.96 -12.18 10.26
N GLY A 463 29.94 -11.94 9.36
CA GLY A 463 30.36 -10.57 8.98
C GLY A 463 30.07 -10.16 7.54
N GLY A 464 29.86 -11.10 6.62
CA GLY A 464 29.80 -10.82 5.17
C GLY A 464 28.43 -10.35 4.66
N GLU A 465 27.33 -10.77 5.30
CA GLU A 465 25.99 -10.67 4.69
C GLU A 465 25.36 -9.26 4.82
N SER A 466 25.74 -8.46 5.83
CA SER A 466 25.18 -7.09 5.99
C SER A 466 25.81 -6.06 5.04
N ALA A 467 27.09 -6.22 4.69
CA ALA A 467 27.75 -5.44 3.64
C ALA A 467 27.22 -5.85 2.25
N GLU A 468 26.95 -7.15 2.05
CA GLU A 468 26.35 -7.63 0.82
C GLU A 468 24.91 -7.15 0.62
N GLN A 469 24.12 -6.99 1.68
CA GLN A 469 22.75 -6.45 1.63
C GLN A 469 22.68 -4.93 1.41
N VAL A 470 23.62 -4.15 1.97
CA VAL A 470 23.76 -2.71 1.68
C VAL A 470 24.29 -2.49 0.26
N ALA A 471 25.24 -3.30 -0.19
CA ALA A 471 25.66 -3.40 -1.59
C ALA A 471 24.48 -3.78 -2.52
N LYS A 472 23.57 -4.65 -2.08
CA LYS A 472 22.36 -5.05 -2.82
C LYS A 472 21.33 -3.92 -2.95
N ALA A 473 21.32 -2.95 -2.02
CA ALA A 473 20.42 -1.80 -2.02
C ALA A 473 20.91 -0.68 -2.97
N SER A 474 22.20 -0.36 -2.99
CA SER A 474 22.79 0.60 -3.95
C SER A 474 22.82 0.09 -5.39
N ARG A 475 22.72 -1.23 -5.60
CA ARG A 475 22.66 -1.85 -6.94
C ARG A 475 21.38 -1.52 -7.74
N ARG A 476 20.43 -0.76 -7.20
CA ARG A 476 19.02 -0.70 -7.64
C ARG A 476 18.51 0.64 -8.19
N LEU A 477 19.32 1.69 -8.21
CA LEU A 477 18.95 2.98 -8.83
C LEU A 477 18.95 2.86 -10.36
N GLN A 478 18.02 3.57 -11.01
CA GLN A 478 18.09 3.74 -12.47
C GLN A 478 19.36 4.50 -12.85
N PRO A 479 19.89 4.30 -14.08
CA PRO A 479 21.03 5.09 -14.55
C PRO A 479 20.79 6.59 -14.41
N ASN A 480 19.55 7.04 -14.61
CA ASN A 480 19.16 8.44 -14.55
C ASN A 480 18.90 9.03 -13.15
N GLU A 481 18.90 8.19 -12.12
CA GLU A 481 18.67 8.60 -10.73
C GLU A 481 19.98 8.73 -9.94
N ALA A 482 21.11 8.32 -10.52
CA ALA A 482 22.41 8.50 -9.89
C ALA A 482 22.80 9.97 -9.85
N ALA A 483 23.43 10.41 -8.74
CA ALA A 483 23.81 11.81 -8.54
C ALA A 483 24.71 12.36 -9.67
N ASN A 484 25.52 11.53 -10.31
CA ASN A 484 26.37 11.93 -11.42
C ASN A 484 25.73 11.78 -12.82
N TRP A 485 24.48 11.34 -12.93
CA TRP A 485 23.85 11.02 -14.22
C TRP A 485 23.91 12.18 -15.20
N ALA A 486 23.59 13.40 -14.76
CA ALA A 486 23.55 14.57 -15.64
C ALA A 486 24.91 14.82 -16.34
N SER A 487 26.02 14.62 -15.63
CA SER A 487 27.36 14.74 -16.23
C SER A 487 27.69 13.52 -17.11
N VAL A 488 27.44 12.31 -16.61
CA VAL A 488 27.77 11.08 -17.35
C VAL A 488 26.98 10.96 -18.66
N ALA A 489 25.69 11.27 -18.63
CA ALA A 489 24.82 11.24 -19.79
C ALA A 489 25.26 12.22 -20.88
N ARG A 490 25.63 13.44 -20.49
CA ARG A 490 26.09 14.47 -21.42
C ARG A 490 27.48 14.17 -21.99
N ASP A 491 28.40 13.74 -21.12
CA ASP A 491 29.82 13.74 -21.45
C ASP A 491 30.29 12.40 -22.04
N TYR A 492 29.61 11.30 -21.73
CA TYR A 492 30.06 9.94 -22.07
C TYR A 492 29.02 9.08 -22.81
N VAL A 493 27.74 9.15 -22.46
CA VAL A 493 26.72 8.28 -23.09
C VAL A 493 26.59 8.60 -24.58
N GLY A 494 26.60 7.56 -25.41
CA GLY A 494 26.57 7.66 -26.87
C GLY A 494 27.93 7.80 -27.53
N LYS A 495 29.04 7.85 -26.76
CA LYS A 495 30.40 8.00 -27.30
C LYS A 495 31.22 6.71 -27.17
N PRO A 496 32.16 6.44 -28.10
CA PRO A 496 33.08 5.31 -28.00
C PRO A 496 33.98 5.43 -26.76
N LEU A 497 34.10 4.37 -25.98
CA LEU A 497 34.95 4.35 -24.78
C LEU A 497 36.41 4.68 -25.09
N ASP A 498 36.92 4.28 -26.26
CA ASP A 498 38.30 4.53 -26.66
C ASP A 498 38.55 6.02 -27.03
N GLU A 499 37.50 6.79 -27.31
CA GLU A 499 37.58 8.23 -27.61
C GLU A 499 37.53 9.09 -26.35
N VAL A 500 36.61 8.79 -25.44
CA VAL A 500 36.37 9.62 -24.23
C VAL A 500 36.99 9.08 -22.95
N GLY A 501 37.51 7.86 -22.97
CA GLY A 501 38.00 7.16 -21.79
C GLY A 501 36.88 6.78 -20.80
N PRO A 502 37.20 6.03 -19.73
CA PRO A 502 36.22 5.70 -18.70
C PRO A 502 35.80 6.99 -17.95
N PRO A 503 34.50 7.18 -17.64
CA PRO A 503 34.07 8.29 -16.81
C PRO A 503 34.70 8.26 -15.41
N PRO A 504 34.76 9.40 -14.70
CA PRO A 504 35.18 9.44 -13.30
C PRO A 504 34.39 8.45 -12.44
N GLY A 505 35.09 7.64 -11.65
CA GLY A 505 34.50 6.54 -10.86
C GLY A 505 34.27 5.25 -11.64
N TYR A 506 34.81 5.14 -12.86
CA TYR A 506 34.82 3.92 -13.66
C TYR A 506 36.24 3.58 -14.09
N SER A 507 36.47 2.30 -14.37
CA SER A 507 37.68 1.72 -14.91
C SER A 507 37.32 0.88 -16.13
N ALA A 508 38.12 0.99 -17.18
CA ALA A 508 37.97 0.22 -18.41
C ALA A 508 38.98 -0.93 -18.42
N TYR A 509 38.55 -2.11 -18.85
CA TYR A 509 39.42 -3.29 -18.99
C TYR A 509 39.16 -3.98 -20.32
N LYS A 510 40.18 -4.63 -20.90
CA LYS A 510 40.00 -5.51 -22.06
C LYS A 510 39.95 -6.97 -21.59
N VAL A 511 38.86 -7.67 -21.89
CA VAL A 511 38.69 -9.10 -21.59
C VAL A 511 38.29 -9.80 -22.88
N GLY A 512 39.13 -10.72 -23.35
CA GLY A 512 38.86 -11.46 -24.60
C GLY A 512 38.70 -10.56 -25.83
N GLY A 513 39.48 -9.48 -25.94
CA GLY A 513 39.42 -8.53 -27.05
C GLY A 513 38.27 -7.51 -26.99
N ARG A 514 37.34 -7.65 -26.04
CA ARG A 514 36.24 -6.70 -25.80
C ARG A 514 36.59 -5.75 -24.67
N SER A 515 36.32 -4.46 -24.86
CA SER A 515 36.36 -3.48 -23.78
C SER A 515 35.17 -3.70 -22.85
N ILE A 516 35.38 -3.55 -21.55
CA ILE A 516 34.37 -3.62 -20.50
C ILE A 516 34.55 -2.39 -19.61
N LEU A 517 33.46 -1.69 -19.33
CA LEU A 517 33.44 -0.58 -18.40
C LEU A 517 32.89 -1.04 -17.05
N ARG A 518 33.65 -0.85 -15.97
CA ARG A 518 33.26 -1.25 -14.61
C ARG A 518 33.40 -0.06 -13.68
N ARG A 519 32.45 0.15 -12.78
CA ARG A 519 32.58 1.17 -11.72
C ARG A 519 33.73 0.79 -10.79
N THR A 520 34.53 1.79 -10.40
CA THR A 520 35.65 1.63 -9.46
C THR A 520 35.12 1.30 -8.06
N ASN A 521 33.93 1.82 -7.71
CA ASN A 521 33.14 1.37 -6.58
C ASN A 521 31.78 0.87 -7.08
N ALA A 522 31.55 -0.45 -7.03
CA ALA A 522 30.38 -1.08 -7.62
C ALA A 522 29.06 -0.77 -6.87
N ASP A 523 29.16 -0.30 -5.63
CA ASP A 523 28.03 -0.13 -4.71
C ASP A 523 27.76 1.34 -4.35
N ASP A 524 28.35 2.28 -5.10
CA ASP A 524 28.16 3.71 -4.89
C ASP A 524 26.95 4.22 -5.70
N ALA A 525 25.90 4.60 -4.98
CA ALA A 525 24.67 5.20 -5.50
C ALA A 525 24.91 6.53 -6.24
N LEU A 526 26.07 7.16 -6.03
CA LEU A 526 26.45 8.40 -6.72
C LEU A 526 26.78 8.16 -8.20
N PHE A 527 27.10 6.92 -8.61
CA PHE A 527 27.56 6.61 -9.97
C PHE A 527 26.52 5.81 -10.77
N ALA A 528 26.11 6.39 -11.91
CA ALA A 528 25.19 5.78 -12.87
C ALA A 528 25.62 4.36 -13.28
N ARG A 529 24.69 3.58 -13.82
CA ARG A 529 25.07 2.32 -14.47
C ARG A 529 25.34 2.59 -15.93
N LEU A 530 26.49 2.12 -16.40
CA LEU A 530 26.90 2.22 -17.79
C LEU A 530 27.27 0.83 -18.30
N SER A 531 26.95 0.57 -19.55
CA SER A 531 27.38 -0.61 -20.30
C SER A 531 28.08 -0.18 -21.58
N LEU A 532 28.78 -1.10 -22.24
CA LEU A 532 29.27 -0.90 -23.60
C LEU A 532 28.43 -1.76 -24.54
N ASP A 533 28.06 -1.22 -25.70
CA ASP A 533 27.52 -2.04 -26.78
C ASP A 533 28.63 -2.75 -27.56
N GLU A 534 28.25 -3.48 -28.62
CA GLU A 534 29.19 -4.26 -29.43
C GLU A 534 30.26 -3.39 -30.12
N GLY A 535 29.98 -2.11 -30.35
CA GLY A 535 30.92 -1.15 -30.92
C GLY A 535 31.78 -0.43 -29.89
N GLY A 536 31.68 -0.79 -28.60
CA GLY A 536 32.39 -0.11 -27.52
C GLY A 536 31.80 1.27 -27.19
N ILE A 537 30.57 1.57 -27.63
CA ILE A 537 29.89 2.83 -27.30
C ILE A 537 29.28 2.72 -25.91
N ILE A 538 29.51 3.73 -25.08
CA ILE A 538 28.96 3.81 -23.73
C ILE A 538 27.45 4.02 -23.81
N ARG A 539 26.69 3.12 -23.21
CA ARG A 539 25.22 3.17 -23.08
C ARG A 539 24.83 3.28 -21.62
N ALA A 540 23.65 3.82 -21.37
CA ALA A 540 22.98 3.66 -20.08
C ALA A 540 22.81 2.16 -19.79
N GLY A 541 23.34 1.69 -18.67
CA GLY A 541 23.26 0.28 -18.28
C GLY A 541 21.84 -0.07 -17.86
N ALA A 542 21.31 -1.22 -18.29
CA ALA A 542 19.96 -1.64 -17.89
C ALA A 542 19.83 -1.79 -16.35
N PRO A 543 18.67 -1.46 -15.76
CA PRO A 543 18.42 -1.69 -14.33
C PRO A 543 18.50 -3.19 -13.99
N PRO A 544 18.77 -3.54 -12.71
CA PRO A 544 18.71 -4.94 -12.28
C PRO A 544 17.31 -5.51 -12.48
N ARG A 545 17.21 -6.73 -13.04
CA ARG A 545 15.94 -7.42 -13.25
C ARG A 545 15.25 -7.73 -11.90
N VAL A 546 13.96 -7.40 -11.78
CA VAL A 546 13.09 -7.75 -10.65
C VAL A 546 13.03 -9.28 -10.47
N ARG A 547 13.14 -9.77 -9.22
CA ARG A 547 12.84 -11.18 -8.90
C ARG A 547 11.33 -11.36 -8.96
N VAL A 548 10.89 -12.32 -9.75
CA VAL A 548 9.47 -12.51 -10.13
C VAL A 548 8.63 -13.15 -9.01
N SER A 549 9.23 -13.44 -7.85
CA SER A 549 8.57 -14.07 -6.70
C SER A 549 8.37 -13.08 -5.54
N ASN A 550 7.17 -12.54 -5.36
CA ASN A 550 6.81 -11.84 -4.12
C ASN A 550 6.35 -12.87 -3.08
N SER A 551 7.08 -13.01 -1.97
CA SER A 551 6.77 -14.00 -0.93
C SER A 551 5.41 -13.78 -0.26
N LEU A 552 4.97 -12.52 -0.11
CA LEU A 552 3.67 -12.19 0.50
C LEU A 552 2.51 -12.68 -0.37
N ARG A 553 2.50 -12.31 -1.66
CA ARG A 553 1.45 -12.76 -2.61
C ARG A 553 1.46 -14.27 -2.79
N LYS A 554 2.64 -14.88 -2.88
CA LYS A 554 2.76 -16.33 -2.90
C LYS A 554 2.17 -16.96 -1.63
N GLY A 555 2.35 -16.34 -0.47
CA GLY A 555 1.75 -16.74 0.80
C GLY A 555 0.22 -16.65 0.77
N GLU A 556 -0.34 -15.55 0.28
CA GLU A 556 -1.80 -15.34 0.10
C GLU A 556 -2.41 -16.41 -0.81
N SER A 557 -1.82 -16.64 -2.00
CA SER A 557 -2.31 -17.64 -2.95
C SER A 557 -2.21 -19.07 -2.43
N VAL A 558 -1.17 -19.39 -1.65
CA VAL A 558 -1.08 -20.68 -0.94
C VAL A 558 -2.15 -20.79 0.14
N GLY A 559 -2.41 -19.72 0.90
CA GLY A 559 -3.47 -19.67 1.90
C GLY A 559 -4.85 -19.92 1.29
N GLU A 560 -5.14 -19.28 0.15
CA GLU A 560 -6.39 -19.47 -0.58
C GLU A 560 -6.54 -20.90 -1.10
N LEU A 561 -5.47 -21.47 -1.68
CA LEU A 561 -5.44 -22.84 -2.17
C LEU A 561 -5.63 -23.88 -1.05
N LEU A 562 -5.06 -23.63 0.13
CA LEU A 562 -5.27 -24.48 1.32
C LEU A 562 -6.71 -24.37 1.84
N ALA A 563 -7.27 -23.16 1.90
CA ALA A 563 -8.64 -22.93 2.33
C ALA A 563 -9.65 -23.67 1.43
N GLN A 564 -9.46 -23.63 0.11
CA GLN A 564 -10.29 -24.36 -0.86
C GLN A 564 -10.27 -25.87 -0.65
N ALA A 565 -9.14 -26.42 -0.19
CA ALA A 565 -8.99 -27.84 0.11
C ALA A 565 -9.37 -28.22 1.56
N GLY A 566 -9.87 -27.27 2.36
CA GLY A 566 -10.25 -27.52 3.75
C GLY A 566 -9.06 -27.66 4.71
N HIS A 567 -7.89 -27.12 4.34
CA HIS A 567 -6.70 -27.09 5.19
C HIS A 567 -6.50 -25.70 5.79
N SER A 568 -6.23 -25.63 7.09
CA SER A 568 -5.98 -24.38 7.80
C SER A 568 -4.52 -23.90 7.71
N ALA A 569 -3.59 -24.76 7.28
CA ALA A 569 -2.18 -24.45 7.16
C ALA A 569 -1.48 -25.40 6.17
N ARG A 570 -0.33 -24.96 5.64
CA ARG A 570 0.51 -25.77 4.74
C ARG A 570 1.08 -26.96 5.53
N PRO A 571 0.88 -28.21 5.09
CA PRO A 571 1.46 -29.35 5.79
C PRO A 571 3.00 -29.27 5.80
N PRO A 572 3.65 -29.75 6.87
CA PRO A 572 5.10 -29.72 6.95
C PRO A 572 5.73 -30.44 5.76
N TYR A 573 6.90 -29.97 5.34
CA TYR A 573 7.66 -30.54 4.22
C TYR A 573 6.98 -30.49 2.85
N HIS A 574 6.04 -29.58 2.68
CA HIS A 574 5.49 -29.23 1.38
C HIS A 574 6.05 -27.89 0.91
N GLN A 575 6.21 -27.73 -0.40
CA GLN A 575 6.70 -26.51 -1.01
C GLN A 575 5.75 -26.06 -2.12
N ALA A 576 5.54 -24.75 -2.22
CA ALA A 576 4.75 -24.15 -3.27
C ALA A 576 5.62 -23.89 -4.51
N HIS A 577 5.19 -24.42 -5.64
CA HIS A 577 5.84 -24.36 -6.94
C HIS A 577 4.96 -23.66 -7.94
N HIS A 578 5.56 -22.86 -8.81
CA HIS A 578 4.84 -22.35 -9.97
C HIS A 578 4.70 -23.44 -11.03
N VAL A 579 3.48 -23.64 -11.53
CA VAL A 579 3.16 -24.63 -12.56
C VAL A 579 3.78 -24.22 -13.89
N ILE A 580 3.69 -22.95 -14.25
CA ILE A 580 4.51 -22.30 -15.25
C ILE A 580 5.76 -21.74 -14.54
N PRO A 581 6.96 -22.32 -14.76
CA PRO A 581 8.16 -21.89 -14.05
C PRO A 581 8.50 -20.42 -14.31
N ASP A 582 9.08 -19.75 -13.30
CA ASP A 582 9.55 -18.35 -13.42
C ASP A 582 10.41 -18.14 -14.68
N GLU A 583 11.33 -19.07 -14.95
CA GLU A 583 12.18 -19.01 -16.12
C GLU A 583 11.39 -18.93 -17.44
N VAL A 584 10.29 -19.67 -17.56
CA VAL A 584 9.42 -19.62 -18.76
C VAL A 584 8.71 -18.28 -18.83
N VAL A 585 8.13 -17.80 -17.73
CA VAL A 585 7.46 -16.49 -17.69
C VAL A 585 8.40 -15.36 -18.10
N ARG A 586 9.67 -15.46 -17.70
CA ARG A 586 10.70 -14.46 -17.99
C ARG A 586 11.27 -14.50 -19.40
N THR A 587 11.37 -15.68 -20.00
CA THR A 587 12.12 -15.87 -21.24
C THR A 587 11.23 -16.10 -22.45
N HIS A 588 10.06 -16.71 -22.27
CA HIS A 588 9.19 -17.09 -23.37
C HIS A 588 8.33 -15.89 -23.83
N PRO A 589 8.32 -15.55 -25.14
CA PRO A 589 7.61 -14.37 -25.66
C PRO A 589 6.13 -14.28 -25.28
N LEU A 590 5.40 -15.41 -25.34
CA LEU A 590 3.96 -15.46 -25.00
C LEU A 590 3.69 -15.00 -23.57
N PHE A 591 4.44 -15.53 -22.59
CA PHE A 591 4.20 -15.22 -21.18
C PHE A 591 4.75 -13.86 -20.79
N ARG A 592 5.85 -13.42 -21.42
CA ARG A 592 6.31 -12.04 -21.28
C ARG A 592 5.20 -11.06 -21.66
N LEU A 593 4.59 -11.25 -22.84
CA LEU A 593 3.51 -10.40 -23.29
C LEU A 593 2.25 -10.53 -22.41
N ALA A 594 1.87 -11.76 -22.03
CA ALA A 594 0.72 -11.99 -21.16
C ALA A 594 0.87 -11.28 -19.81
N ARG A 595 2.06 -11.33 -19.23
CA ARG A 595 2.38 -10.62 -17.99
C ARG A 595 2.42 -9.10 -18.19
N GLU A 596 3.07 -8.62 -19.26
CA GLU A 596 3.15 -7.19 -19.60
C GLU A 596 1.75 -6.57 -19.73
N ARG A 597 0.77 -7.32 -20.24
CA ARG A 597 -0.63 -6.87 -20.39
C ARG A 597 -1.55 -7.17 -19.19
N GLY A 598 -1.01 -7.70 -18.09
CA GLY A 598 -1.81 -8.06 -16.91
C GLY A 598 -2.81 -9.18 -17.14
N VAL A 599 -2.59 -9.99 -18.18
CA VAL A 599 -3.46 -11.12 -18.57
C VAL A 599 -3.09 -12.41 -17.83
N PHE A 600 -1.84 -12.50 -17.37
CA PHE A 600 -1.33 -13.63 -16.60
C PHE A 600 -0.62 -13.12 -15.33
N ASP A 601 -1.11 -13.54 -14.16
CA ASP A 601 -0.44 -13.33 -12.87
C ASP A 601 0.34 -14.60 -12.51
N HIS A 602 1.65 -14.45 -12.35
CA HIS A 602 2.54 -15.57 -12.03
C HIS A 602 2.28 -16.14 -10.65
N ASP A 603 1.85 -15.31 -9.69
CA ASP A 603 1.62 -15.71 -8.31
C ASP A 603 0.15 -16.10 -8.04
N ALA A 604 -0.71 -16.14 -9.06
CA ALA A 604 -2.11 -16.53 -8.90
C ALA A 604 -2.28 -17.99 -8.42
N PRO A 605 -3.31 -18.29 -7.60
CA PRO A 605 -3.55 -19.64 -7.06
C PRO A 605 -3.55 -20.75 -8.13
N GLU A 606 -4.11 -20.48 -9.31
CA GLU A 606 -4.15 -21.43 -10.44
C GLU A 606 -2.77 -21.80 -11.01
N ASN A 607 -1.75 -20.96 -10.82
CA ASN A 607 -0.37 -21.22 -11.21
C ASN A 607 0.47 -21.79 -10.06
N ILE A 608 -0.12 -22.09 -8.89
CA ILE A 608 0.59 -22.65 -7.74
C ILE A 608 0.23 -24.13 -7.55
N ALA A 609 1.26 -24.97 -7.45
CA ALA A 609 1.17 -26.36 -7.05
C ALA A 609 1.87 -26.55 -5.70
N LEU A 610 1.20 -27.23 -4.76
CA LEU A 610 1.81 -27.62 -3.50
C LEU A 610 2.40 -29.02 -3.62
N LEU A 611 3.71 -29.19 -3.55
CA LEU A 611 4.38 -30.47 -3.76
C LEU A 611 5.03 -30.98 -2.46
N ALA A 612 4.82 -32.25 -2.14
CA ALA A 612 5.49 -32.92 -1.04
C ALA A 612 6.99 -33.12 -1.37
N ARG A 613 7.90 -32.83 -0.44
CA ARG A 613 9.33 -33.10 -0.65
C ARG A 613 9.57 -34.61 -0.77
N SER A 614 10.55 -34.98 -1.60
CA SER A 614 10.96 -36.37 -1.83
C SER A 614 11.84 -36.91 -0.72
N GLU A 615 12.75 -36.09 -0.19
CA GLU A 615 13.60 -36.43 0.94
C GLU A 615 13.47 -35.33 2.00
N VAL A 616 13.11 -35.76 3.21
CA VAL A 616 13.22 -34.94 4.41
C VAL A 616 14.23 -35.60 5.32
N ARG A 617 15.35 -34.93 5.56
CA ARG A 617 16.37 -35.37 6.52
C ARG A 617 16.16 -34.63 7.82
N GLU A 618 15.76 -35.35 8.86
CA GLU A 618 15.91 -34.89 10.23
C GLU A 618 17.36 -35.13 10.68
N PRO A 619 18.02 -34.15 11.33
CA PRO A 619 19.34 -34.36 11.91
C PRO A 619 19.36 -35.61 12.80
N GLY A 620 20.20 -36.60 12.46
CA GLY A 620 20.35 -37.83 13.25
C GLY A 620 19.32 -38.94 12.97
N ARG A 621 18.44 -38.79 11.97
CA ARG A 621 17.48 -39.84 11.57
C ARG A 621 17.58 -40.17 10.08
N ALA A 622 17.13 -41.37 9.72
CA ALA A 622 17.03 -41.77 8.32
C ALA A 622 16.06 -40.83 7.56
N PRO A 623 16.28 -40.58 6.27
CA PRO A 623 15.35 -39.79 5.47
C PRO A 623 13.95 -40.41 5.52
N PHE A 624 12.94 -39.59 5.73
CA PHE A 624 11.55 -40.00 5.55
C PHE A 624 10.91 -39.22 4.41
N VAL A 625 9.84 -39.79 3.86
CA VAL A 625 9.12 -39.25 2.72
C VAL A 625 7.75 -38.77 3.22
N PRO A 626 7.47 -37.45 3.21
CA PRO A 626 6.18 -36.89 3.60
C PRO A 626 5.02 -37.51 2.84
N GLU A 627 3.86 -37.65 3.46
CA GLU A 627 2.64 -38.00 2.72
C GLU A 627 2.22 -36.83 1.82
N LYS A 628 1.51 -37.15 0.74
CA LYS A 628 0.91 -36.13 -0.13
C LYS A 628 -0.35 -35.59 0.55
N VAL A 629 -0.74 -34.38 0.18
CA VAL A 629 -1.96 -33.74 0.68
C VAL A 629 -3.13 -34.16 -0.21
N PRO A 630 -4.19 -34.77 0.37
CA PRO A 630 -5.39 -35.09 -0.37
C PRO A 630 -5.95 -33.88 -1.12
N GLY A 631 -6.35 -34.07 -2.37
CA GLY A 631 -6.89 -33.02 -3.24
C GLY A 631 -5.87 -32.02 -3.80
N LEU A 632 -4.82 -31.65 -3.07
CA LEU A 632 -3.82 -30.67 -3.51
C LEU A 632 -2.60 -31.29 -4.20
N SER A 633 -2.05 -32.38 -3.65
CA SER A 633 -0.81 -32.98 -4.14
C SER A 633 -0.87 -34.49 -4.36
N ASP A 634 -2.00 -35.12 -4.06
CA ASP A 634 -2.24 -36.56 -4.22
C ASP A 634 -1.80 -37.10 -5.58
N ASN A 635 -2.16 -36.40 -6.65
CA ASN A 635 -1.87 -36.79 -8.03
C ASN A 635 -0.67 -36.05 -8.63
N LEU A 636 0.16 -35.40 -7.81
CA LEU A 636 1.31 -34.62 -8.26
C LEU A 636 2.64 -35.32 -7.92
N PRO A 637 3.72 -35.03 -8.66
CA PRO A 637 5.04 -35.54 -8.32
C PRO A 637 5.53 -34.94 -7.01
N ARG A 638 6.54 -35.59 -6.44
CA ARG A 638 7.25 -35.06 -5.28
C ARG A 638 8.27 -34.04 -5.73
N HIS A 639 8.53 -33.04 -4.90
CA HIS A 639 9.55 -32.04 -5.17
C HIS A 639 10.96 -32.65 -5.08
N GLN A 640 11.74 -32.50 -6.16
CA GLN A 640 13.12 -32.96 -6.31
C GLN A 640 13.99 -31.90 -7.01
N GLY A 641 14.49 -30.92 -6.24
CA GLY A 641 15.52 -29.98 -6.70
C GLY A 641 15.13 -29.17 -7.95
N SER A 642 16.13 -28.76 -8.74
CA SER A 642 15.91 -27.93 -9.94
C SER A 642 15.25 -28.74 -11.08
N HIS A 643 14.23 -28.17 -11.72
CA HIS A 643 13.42 -28.88 -12.74
C HIS A 643 13.70 -28.44 -14.19
N LYS A 644 14.97 -28.40 -14.62
CA LYS A 644 15.33 -27.97 -15.99
C LYS A 644 14.54 -28.70 -17.10
N ARG A 645 14.31 -30.01 -16.92
CA ARG A 645 13.52 -30.82 -17.86
C ARG A 645 12.06 -30.37 -17.92
N TYR A 646 11.44 -30.10 -16.78
CA TYR A 646 10.07 -29.60 -16.72
C TYR A 646 9.96 -28.20 -17.34
N THR A 647 10.93 -27.30 -17.03
CA THR A 647 11.01 -25.99 -17.67
C THR A 647 11.02 -26.12 -19.20
N GLN A 648 11.84 -27.01 -19.76
CA GLN A 648 11.88 -27.23 -21.20
C GLN A 648 10.54 -27.74 -21.75
N VAL A 649 9.90 -28.69 -21.07
CA VAL A 649 8.57 -29.18 -21.50
C VAL A 649 7.54 -28.06 -21.53
N VAL A 650 7.54 -27.17 -20.53
CA VAL A 650 6.63 -26.01 -20.51
C VAL A 650 6.96 -24.99 -21.60
N VAL A 651 8.25 -24.80 -21.92
CA VAL A 651 8.67 -24.00 -23.09
C VAL A 651 8.11 -24.60 -24.38
N ASP A 652 8.24 -25.91 -24.58
CA ASP A 652 7.76 -26.59 -25.80
C ASP A 652 6.23 -26.46 -25.95
N ILE A 653 5.48 -26.55 -24.84
CA ILE A 653 4.02 -26.29 -24.82
C ILE A 653 3.75 -24.83 -25.21
N ALA A 654 4.47 -23.87 -24.64
CA ALA A 654 4.28 -22.46 -24.94
C ALA A 654 4.62 -22.11 -26.41
N ASP A 655 5.64 -22.75 -26.99
CA ASP A 655 6.01 -22.64 -28.39
C ASP A 655 4.91 -23.18 -29.32
N LYS A 656 4.33 -24.34 -28.98
CA LYS A 656 3.17 -24.92 -29.68
C LYS A 656 2.01 -23.92 -29.75
N TYR A 657 1.64 -23.28 -28.64
CA TYR A 657 0.55 -22.30 -28.63
C TYR A 657 0.91 -20.99 -29.35
N THR A 658 2.18 -20.58 -29.29
CA THR A 658 2.67 -19.44 -30.10
C THR A 658 2.58 -19.73 -31.59
N LEU A 659 2.88 -20.97 -32.02
CA LEU A 659 2.74 -21.38 -33.42
C LEU A 659 1.28 -21.40 -33.87
N LEU A 660 0.34 -21.80 -32.99
CA LEU A 660 -1.09 -21.77 -33.29
C LEU A 660 -1.61 -20.35 -33.51
N LEU A 661 -1.19 -19.39 -32.67
CA LEU A 661 -1.50 -17.95 -32.87
C LEU A 661 -0.90 -17.42 -34.18
N LYS A 662 0.32 -17.82 -34.54
CA LYS A 662 0.91 -17.42 -35.83
C LYS A 662 0.13 -17.97 -37.03
N ARG A 663 -0.44 -19.17 -36.92
CA ARG A 663 -1.24 -19.78 -37.99
C ARG A 663 -2.61 -19.13 -38.18
N SER A 664 -3.15 -18.43 -37.18
CA SER A 664 -4.35 -17.59 -37.34
C SER A 664 -4.06 -16.27 -38.07
N GLY A 665 -2.80 -16.00 -38.43
CA GLY A 665 -2.38 -14.77 -39.09
C GLY A 665 -2.01 -13.65 -38.12
N ASP A 666 -2.11 -13.90 -36.81
CA ASP A 666 -1.84 -12.90 -35.79
C ASP A 666 -0.33 -12.89 -35.45
N GLN A 667 0.31 -11.72 -35.47
CA GLN A 667 1.58 -11.57 -34.80
C GLN A 667 1.32 -11.51 -33.29
N LEU A 668 2.27 -12.02 -32.49
CA LEU A 668 2.11 -12.03 -31.03
C LEU A 668 1.86 -10.62 -30.48
N GLY A 669 2.41 -9.56 -31.08
CA GLY A 669 2.13 -8.18 -30.68
C GLY A 669 0.71 -7.69 -30.96
N ASP A 670 0.00 -8.31 -31.91
CA ASP A 670 -1.28 -7.84 -32.42
C ASP A 670 -2.48 -8.60 -31.83
N ILE A 671 -2.26 -9.72 -31.16
CA ILE A 671 -3.33 -10.49 -30.51
C ILE A 671 -4.02 -9.65 -29.44
N ASN A 672 -5.33 -9.80 -29.29
CA ASN A 672 -6.06 -9.10 -28.22
C ASN A 672 -5.89 -9.80 -26.85
N HIS A 673 -6.35 -9.14 -25.78
CA HIS A 673 -6.23 -9.67 -24.41
C HIS A 673 -6.92 -11.03 -24.23
N GLN A 674 -8.04 -11.26 -24.90
CA GLN A 674 -8.80 -12.50 -24.80
C GLN A 674 -8.06 -13.68 -25.45
N GLN A 675 -7.47 -13.47 -26.64
CA GLN A 675 -6.65 -14.48 -27.32
C GLN A 675 -5.39 -14.81 -26.51
N LEU A 676 -4.72 -13.78 -25.99
CA LEU A 676 -3.54 -13.95 -25.15
C LEU A 676 -3.86 -14.72 -23.87
N LYS A 677 -5.00 -14.41 -23.22
CA LYS A 677 -5.48 -15.13 -22.03
C LYS A 677 -5.78 -16.58 -22.35
N ALA A 678 -6.52 -16.81 -23.45
CA ALA A 678 -6.87 -18.16 -23.87
C ALA A 678 -5.62 -19.02 -24.13
N ALA A 679 -4.59 -18.44 -24.75
CA ALA A 679 -3.32 -19.11 -24.99
C ALA A 679 -2.54 -19.38 -23.70
N SER A 680 -2.40 -18.40 -22.79
CA SER A 680 -1.71 -18.60 -21.51
C SER A 680 -2.43 -19.62 -20.63
N ASP A 681 -3.76 -19.56 -20.56
CA ASP A 681 -4.57 -20.53 -19.82
C ASP A 681 -4.44 -21.94 -20.41
N ALA A 682 -4.32 -22.06 -21.74
CA ALA A 682 -4.14 -23.34 -22.39
C ALA A 682 -2.77 -23.96 -22.10
N VAL A 683 -1.72 -23.14 -22.10
CA VAL A 683 -0.38 -23.59 -21.67
C VAL A 683 -0.40 -24.00 -20.19
N LEU A 684 -1.03 -23.22 -19.31
CA LEU A 684 -1.19 -23.56 -17.89
C LEU A 684 -1.92 -24.90 -17.69
N ARG A 685 -3.03 -25.13 -18.43
CA ARG A 685 -3.76 -26.40 -18.38
C ARG A 685 -2.91 -27.58 -18.86
N GLU A 686 -2.18 -27.45 -19.97
CA GLU A 686 -1.29 -28.52 -20.47
C GLU A 686 -0.10 -28.76 -19.52
N ALA A 687 0.48 -27.71 -18.94
CA ALA A 687 1.54 -27.83 -17.93
C ALA A 687 1.04 -28.59 -16.69
N TRP A 688 -0.18 -28.31 -16.23
CA TRP A 688 -0.84 -29.09 -15.17
C TRP A 688 -1.04 -30.56 -15.56
N GLN A 689 -1.45 -30.85 -16.79
CA GLN A 689 -1.59 -32.22 -17.27
C GLN A 689 -0.25 -32.95 -17.28
N VAL A 690 0.81 -32.29 -17.78
CA VAL A 690 2.17 -32.82 -17.75
C VAL A 690 2.62 -33.07 -16.32
N LEU A 691 2.40 -32.12 -15.40
CA LEU A 691 2.78 -32.27 -14.01
C LEU A 691 2.06 -33.47 -13.37
N ARG A 692 0.77 -33.66 -13.62
CA ARG A 692 -0.02 -34.81 -13.12
C ARG A 692 0.39 -36.15 -13.73
N ALA A 693 0.70 -36.15 -15.03
CA ALA A 693 1.09 -37.34 -15.78
C ALA A 693 2.59 -37.66 -15.66
N TRP A 694 3.34 -36.88 -14.86
CA TRP A 694 4.77 -37.10 -14.64
C TRP A 694 4.99 -38.33 -13.75
N GLU A 695 4.68 -39.50 -14.28
CA GLU A 695 4.96 -40.80 -13.68
C GLU A 695 6.47 -41.05 -13.70
N GLN A 696 7.01 -41.50 -12.57
CA GLN A 696 8.42 -41.81 -12.40
C GLN A 696 8.74 -43.22 -12.92
N PRO A 697 9.56 -43.32 -13.98
CA PRO A 697 10.69 -44.25 -13.96
C PRO A 697 12.06 -43.55 -14.06
N ILE A 698 12.11 -42.22 -14.17
CA ILE A 698 13.35 -41.49 -14.49
C ILE A 698 14.18 -41.10 -13.23
N LEU A 699 13.66 -41.35 -12.03
CA LEU A 699 14.30 -41.06 -10.73
C LEU A 699 14.36 -42.33 -9.86
N ARG A 700 14.68 -43.48 -10.48
CA ARG A 700 15.39 -44.57 -9.81
C ARG A 700 16.87 -44.45 -10.07
#